data_AF-A0A9X2WMR7-F1
#
_entry.id   AF-A0A9X2WMR7-F1
#
_cell.length_a   1.000
_cell.length_b   1.000
_cell.length_c   1.000
_cell.angle_alpha   90.00
_cell.angle_beta   90.00
_cell.angle_gamma   90.00
#
_symmetry.space_group_name_H-M   'P 1'
#
loop_
_entity.id
_entity.type
_entity.pdbx_description
1 polymer ?
#
loop_
_entity_poly.entity_id
_entity_poly.type
_entity_poly.pdbx_seq_one_letter_code
_entity_poly.pdbx_strand_id
1 'polypeptide(L)'
;MITEFLKTAKGGDTKVKDLCEFVREYIEPNNFEISPLDYLTRGKTNIQPMLELFELVPITRKKKWLFSINEFLDWLIVKFLTIEDEDTGEVSRIKGAKNPFSHINFDGEQIPVSLNETNKLALPYQFVKSAREWIFPQGNFEKIGYSELHHLHKFSADWVQVDDSLEINPSDPDCVTKVEGGKTYLWLPIYWTYTYALMQLPARGRQIVYCDSGEADPEVPDFQIGKITWSPNRNKLAGLTNRQGMINKTRDGDFGVYYTSNKTSFDGKGYAIPFMPIELACWLIKLRKWQEKYNPIEKPTEWLECTRTNLNEFQRKQKGHNCFLFRDFQENEPGTFGGRLASRLAAAIFFSSDDQLVSASYAGQNFHECASELKQQQSIALAPFKSAYTPHSMRVSLINAYAYEFGMPIEVIMKLVGHSSIIMSIYYMKSDKTGANIREKITLGEKQALNKAADTLKSFIESQRIEQCKSQLIANNTEFLSTIDNARPASSYLFRDFGICPVGGGFCNEGGAAVAMKANIYHPVTAGYLGEQNCIQCRFFVTGPAFMMGLAAIFNELCLAINTQSQRYSHLEKELDDTVTKIEILSHQIYQQKAQSTQTSMLEGEKLKLQSERRKLNSEIEVKAKKMDLYMSDMNALHKHLLSCQAIINKDSSSEDTKLQLIVPRDFSVSFEISEVSGFQQLSEVCENAELYHSCTDEQAVTRRSQALDKMLVKNGIIPHFLHLNEAEQLVVGNQMTQLMLSRLKSWEKIDRLIDGDLTLNDFEDSERISKNELKQLFMGSTPLKLVE
;
A
#
# COMPACT_ATOMS: atom_id res chain seq x y z
N MET A 1 26.14 47.38 -9.90
CA MET A 1 26.34 45.92 -9.77
C MET A 1 27.75 45.48 -10.18
N ILE A 2 28.23 45.74 -11.41
CA ILE A 2 29.63 45.39 -11.79
C ILE A 2 30.66 46.06 -10.87
N THR A 3 30.53 47.36 -10.60
CA THR A 3 31.39 48.12 -9.68
C THR A 3 31.34 47.63 -8.23
N GLU A 4 30.27 46.96 -7.83
CA GLU A 4 30.09 46.39 -6.49
C GLU A 4 30.72 44.99 -6.41
N PHE A 5 30.53 44.16 -7.44
CA PHE A 5 31.20 42.87 -7.61
C PHE A 5 32.73 43.03 -7.60
N LEU A 6 33.25 44.01 -8.33
CA LEU A 6 34.69 44.26 -8.45
C LEU A 6 35.37 44.65 -7.12
N LYS A 7 34.62 45.17 -6.13
CA LYS A 7 35.13 45.43 -4.78
C LYS A 7 35.33 44.15 -3.96
N THR A 8 34.61 43.08 -4.30
CA THR A 8 34.64 41.80 -3.59
C THR A 8 35.40 40.70 -4.33
N ALA A 9 35.62 40.86 -5.64
CA ALA A 9 36.25 39.86 -6.49
C ALA A 9 37.79 39.89 -6.41
N LYS A 10 38.42 38.71 -6.31
CA LYS A 10 39.89 38.59 -6.40
C LYS A 10 40.37 38.99 -7.82
N GLY A 11 41.32 39.91 -7.91
CA GLY A 11 41.88 40.37 -9.20
C GLY A 11 40.98 41.33 -9.99
N GLY A 12 40.18 42.16 -9.31
CA GLY A 12 39.20 43.07 -9.90
C GLY A 12 39.71 43.92 -11.07
N ASP A 13 40.90 44.52 -10.96
CA ASP A 13 41.46 45.39 -12.02
C ASP A 13 41.60 44.68 -13.37
N THR A 14 41.89 43.38 -13.36
CA THR A 14 42.02 42.58 -14.58
C THR A 14 40.68 42.15 -15.19
N LYS A 15 39.61 42.18 -14.39
CA LYS A 15 38.24 41.78 -14.78
C LYS A 15 37.40 42.96 -15.27
N VAL A 16 37.80 44.20 -14.95
CA VAL A 16 37.14 45.43 -15.42
C VAL A 16 37.05 45.44 -16.94
N LYS A 17 38.16 45.20 -17.63
CA LYS A 17 38.22 45.18 -19.09
C LYS A 17 37.28 44.11 -19.68
N ASP A 18 37.31 42.91 -19.11
CA ASP A 18 36.53 41.75 -19.55
C ASP A 18 35.01 41.97 -19.44
N LEU A 19 34.56 42.55 -18.32
CA LEU A 19 33.14 42.81 -18.09
C LEU A 19 32.66 44.03 -18.88
N CYS A 20 33.51 45.04 -19.09
CA CYS A 20 33.20 46.16 -19.98
C CYS A 20 33.05 45.72 -21.44
N GLU A 21 33.96 44.86 -21.94
CA GLU A 21 33.87 44.27 -23.28
C GLU A 21 32.61 43.39 -23.41
N PHE A 22 32.27 42.62 -22.38
CA PHE A 22 31.03 41.83 -22.36
C PHE A 22 29.76 42.69 -22.50
N VAL A 23 29.69 43.84 -21.82
CA VAL A 23 28.53 44.72 -21.92
C VAL A 23 28.46 45.40 -23.29
N ARG A 24 29.58 45.94 -23.79
CA ARG A 24 29.62 46.72 -25.04
C ARG A 24 29.52 45.89 -26.31
N GLU A 25 30.14 44.71 -26.33
CA GLU A 25 30.25 43.90 -27.55
C GLU A 25 29.14 42.84 -27.62
N TYR A 26 28.49 42.49 -26.50
CA TYR A 26 27.46 41.44 -26.48
C TYR A 26 26.11 41.88 -25.90
N ILE A 27 26.04 42.64 -24.80
CA ILE A 27 24.75 43.05 -24.23
C ILE A 27 24.10 44.18 -25.05
N GLU A 28 24.84 45.25 -25.33
CA GLU A 28 24.33 46.42 -26.08
C GLU A 28 23.95 46.10 -27.54
N PRO A 29 24.77 45.39 -28.36
CA PRO A 29 24.46 45.16 -29.77
C PRO A 29 23.29 44.21 -30.00
N ASN A 30 23.00 43.33 -29.02
CA ASN A 30 21.90 42.37 -29.08
C ASN A 30 20.61 42.89 -28.42
N ASN A 31 20.57 44.17 -28.01
CA ASN A 31 19.43 44.80 -27.32
C ASN A 31 18.92 44.00 -26.10
N PHE A 32 19.84 43.44 -25.31
CA PHE A 32 19.49 42.76 -24.07
C PHE A 32 19.20 43.74 -22.92
N GLU A 33 18.52 43.26 -21.89
CA GLU A 33 18.07 44.07 -20.77
C GLU A 33 19.26 44.71 -20.02
N ILE A 34 19.20 46.02 -19.77
CA ILE A 34 20.26 46.78 -19.07
C ILE A 34 20.37 46.35 -17.60
N SER A 35 19.26 45.86 -17.02
CA SER A 35 19.20 45.33 -15.67
C SER A 35 19.74 43.89 -15.64
N PRO A 36 20.84 43.61 -14.90
CA PRO A 36 21.44 42.27 -14.88
C PRO A 36 20.53 41.19 -14.28
N LEU A 37 19.57 41.56 -13.42
CA LEU A 37 18.62 40.63 -12.81
C LEU A 37 17.53 40.21 -13.79
N ASP A 38 17.06 41.14 -14.62
CA ASP A 38 16.06 40.88 -15.67
C ASP A 38 16.68 40.04 -16.80
N TYR A 39 17.94 40.33 -17.14
CA TYR A 39 18.71 39.53 -18.08
C TYR A 39 18.85 38.06 -17.64
N LEU A 40 19.03 37.79 -16.34
CA LEU A 40 19.22 36.43 -15.83
C LEU A 40 17.92 35.63 -15.68
N THR A 41 16.77 36.29 -15.68
CA THR A 41 15.45 35.66 -15.45
C THR A 41 14.62 35.47 -16.72
N ARG A 42 15.07 35.98 -17.88
CA ARG A 42 14.41 35.92 -19.20
C ARG A 42 14.21 34.52 -19.80
N GLY A 43 14.67 33.46 -19.14
CA GLY A 43 14.45 32.06 -19.54
C GLY A 43 15.32 31.55 -20.70
N LYS A 44 15.30 32.19 -21.88
CA LYS A 44 16.14 31.82 -23.05
C LYS A 44 16.97 33.00 -23.55
N THR A 45 18.28 32.78 -23.67
CA THR A 45 19.22 33.79 -24.14
C THR A 45 20.00 33.26 -25.34
N ASN A 46 20.08 34.04 -26.42
CA ASN A 46 20.86 33.67 -27.58
C ASN A 46 22.35 33.91 -27.29
N ILE A 47 23.11 32.83 -27.09
CA ILE A 47 24.54 32.85 -26.78
C ILE A 47 25.43 32.87 -28.03
N GLN A 48 24.87 32.66 -29.22
CA GLN A 48 25.62 32.49 -30.46
C GLN A 48 26.50 33.71 -30.83
N PRO A 49 26.04 34.96 -30.67
CA PRO A 49 26.89 36.13 -30.91
C PRO A 49 28.10 36.20 -29.97
N MET A 50 27.99 35.68 -28.74
CA MET A 50 29.12 35.61 -27.81
C MET A 50 30.11 34.51 -28.20
N LEU A 51 29.60 33.38 -28.71
CA LEU A 51 30.45 32.28 -29.18
C LEU A 51 31.30 32.72 -30.37
N GLU A 52 30.73 33.48 -31.31
CA GLU A 52 31.46 34.09 -32.43
C GLU A 52 32.57 35.04 -31.95
N LEU A 53 32.29 35.86 -30.92
CA LEU A 53 33.31 36.72 -30.29
C LEU A 53 34.43 35.91 -29.61
N PHE A 54 34.11 34.76 -29.02
CA PHE A 54 35.12 33.87 -28.42
C PHE A 54 36.00 33.16 -29.45
N GLU A 55 35.54 32.98 -30.70
CA GLU A 55 36.33 32.39 -31.78
C GLU A 55 37.38 33.35 -32.34
N LEU A 56 37.14 34.67 -32.27
CA LEU A 56 38.07 35.71 -32.75
C LEU A 56 39.29 35.92 -31.84
N VAL A 57 39.36 35.21 -30.72
CA VAL A 57 40.26 35.51 -29.61
C VAL A 57 41.05 34.25 -29.19
N PRO A 58 42.35 34.35 -28.81
CA PRO A 58 43.15 33.20 -28.43
C PRO A 58 42.56 32.39 -27.27
N ILE A 59 42.84 31.08 -27.24
CA ILE A 59 42.26 30.12 -26.28
C ILE A 59 42.46 30.54 -24.82
N THR A 60 43.63 31.07 -24.48
CA THR A 60 43.95 31.56 -23.14
C THR A 60 43.11 32.78 -22.75
N ARG A 61 42.85 33.68 -23.70
CA ARG A 61 42.06 34.89 -23.49
C ARG A 61 40.56 34.58 -23.42
N LYS A 62 40.02 33.70 -24.26
CA LYS A 62 38.59 33.30 -24.19
C LYS A 62 38.25 32.54 -22.90
N LYS A 63 39.15 31.68 -22.41
CA LYS A 63 38.99 31.01 -21.10
C LYS A 63 38.95 32.01 -19.94
N LYS A 64 39.88 32.98 -19.94
CA LYS A 64 39.90 34.06 -18.94
C LYS A 64 38.64 34.92 -19.00
N TRP A 65 38.19 35.25 -20.21
CA TRP A 65 37.03 36.10 -20.42
C TRP A 65 35.73 35.41 -19.97
N LEU A 66 35.54 34.13 -20.35
CA LEU A 66 34.41 33.31 -19.89
C LEU A 66 34.42 33.14 -18.37
N PHE A 67 35.60 32.95 -17.75
CA PHE A 67 35.72 32.85 -16.30
C PHE A 67 35.26 34.15 -15.61
N SER A 68 35.74 35.31 -16.06
CA SER A 68 35.34 36.62 -15.53
C SER A 68 33.82 36.85 -15.64
N ILE A 69 33.20 36.43 -16.75
CA ILE A 69 31.75 36.55 -16.98
C ILE A 69 30.96 35.59 -16.09
N ASN A 70 31.35 34.31 -16.04
CA ASN A 70 30.68 33.31 -15.21
C ASN A 70 30.76 33.68 -13.72
N GLU A 71 31.92 34.13 -13.25
CA GLU A 71 32.09 34.55 -11.85
C GLU A 71 31.20 35.75 -11.51
N PHE A 72 31.04 36.72 -12.42
CA PHE A 72 30.16 37.87 -12.22
C PHE A 72 28.68 37.46 -12.21
N LEU A 73 28.24 36.65 -13.18
CA LEU A 73 26.85 36.21 -13.29
C LEU A 73 26.47 35.24 -12.17
N ASP A 74 27.35 34.33 -11.79
CA ASP A 74 27.13 33.42 -10.67
C ASP A 74 27.13 34.17 -9.33
N TRP A 75 27.96 35.20 -9.17
CA TRP A 75 27.90 36.08 -8.00
C TRP A 75 26.57 36.83 -7.92
N LEU A 76 26.04 37.34 -9.04
CA LEU A 76 24.72 37.95 -9.07
C LEU A 76 23.62 36.95 -8.72
N ILE A 77 23.72 35.72 -9.23
CA ILE A 77 22.79 34.66 -8.90
C ILE A 77 22.85 34.36 -7.41
N VAL A 78 24.03 34.13 -6.84
CA VAL A 78 24.22 33.80 -5.41
C VAL A 78 23.87 34.93 -4.46
N LYS A 79 24.03 36.19 -4.87
CA LYS A 79 23.78 37.34 -4.00
C LYS A 79 22.33 37.84 -4.07
N PHE A 80 21.70 37.75 -5.24
CA PHE A 80 20.41 38.40 -5.48
C PHE A 80 19.31 37.47 -6.03
N LEU A 81 19.65 36.31 -6.61
CA LEU A 81 18.69 35.38 -7.24
C LEU A 81 18.74 33.95 -6.67
N THR A 82 19.38 33.78 -5.53
CA THR A 82 19.33 32.55 -4.74
C THR A 82 18.60 32.82 -3.45
N ILE A 83 17.68 31.92 -3.17
CA ILE A 83 16.97 31.80 -1.91
C ILE A 83 17.66 30.66 -1.18
N GLU A 84 18.42 30.99 -0.15
CA GLU A 84 19.00 30.01 0.76
C GLU A 84 17.87 29.32 1.53
N ASP A 85 17.79 27.98 1.44
CA ASP A 85 16.78 27.18 2.15
C ASP A 85 17.11 27.22 3.64
N GLU A 86 16.34 28.03 4.36
CA GLU A 86 16.42 28.26 5.80
C GLU A 86 16.29 26.95 6.63
N ASP A 87 15.79 25.84 6.07
CA ASP A 87 15.61 24.58 6.80
C ASP A 87 16.72 23.53 6.55
N THR A 88 17.46 23.64 5.45
CA THR A 88 18.50 22.65 5.06
C THR A 88 19.90 23.25 4.87
N GLY A 89 20.03 24.57 4.71
CA GLY A 89 21.25 25.24 4.26
C GLY A 89 21.52 25.10 2.75
N GLU A 90 20.52 24.67 1.97
CA GLU A 90 20.67 24.40 0.55
C GLU A 90 20.26 25.62 -0.29
N VAL A 91 21.15 26.07 -1.17
CA VAL A 91 20.95 27.29 -1.95
C VAL A 91 20.11 26.99 -3.19
N SER A 92 18.85 27.45 -3.22
CA SER A 92 17.95 27.24 -4.37
C SER A 92 17.82 28.50 -5.23
N ARG A 93 17.90 28.36 -6.54
CA ARG A 93 17.82 29.49 -7.48
C ARG A 93 16.36 29.82 -7.81
N ILE A 94 16.01 31.10 -7.94
CA ILE A 94 14.67 31.54 -8.37
C ILE A 94 14.32 30.89 -9.74
N LYS A 95 13.07 30.43 -9.91
CA LYS A 95 12.62 29.76 -11.15
C LYS A 95 12.91 30.65 -12.36
N GLY A 96 13.74 30.16 -13.28
CA GLY A 96 14.15 30.86 -14.50
C GLY A 96 15.52 31.54 -14.43
N ALA A 97 16.09 31.75 -13.23
CA ALA A 97 17.42 32.32 -13.04
C ALA A 97 18.52 31.31 -13.41
N LYS A 98 19.10 31.47 -14.60
CA LYS A 98 20.19 30.61 -15.08
C LYS A 98 21.30 31.46 -15.68
N ASN A 99 22.55 31.09 -15.38
CA ASN A 99 23.69 31.63 -16.09
C ASN A 99 23.75 30.95 -17.47
N PRO A 100 23.52 31.67 -18.58
CA PRO A 100 23.47 31.08 -19.92
C PRO A 100 24.84 30.57 -20.41
N PHE A 101 25.93 30.98 -19.78
CA PHE A 101 27.30 30.58 -20.11
C PHE A 101 27.85 29.44 -19.24
N SER A 102 27.06 28.95 -18.27
CA SER A 102 27.47 27.91 -17.30
C SER A 102 27.74 26.53 -17.91
N HIS A 103 27.14 26.24 -19.06
CA HIS A 103 27.31 24.97 -19.78
C HIS A 103 28.35 25.03 -20.90
N ILE A 104 28.96 26.19 -21.13
CA ILE A 104 30.01 26.35 -22.13
C ILE A 104 31.31 25.87 -21.50
N ASN A 105 31.76 24.71 -21.95
CA ASN A 105 33.06 24.17 -21.54
C ASN A 105 33.97 24.10 -22.76
N PHE A 106 35.22 24.50 -22.58
CA PHE A 106 36.26 24.36 -23.58
C PHE A 106 37.17 23.20 -23.15
N ASP A 107 36.85 22.02 -23.70
CA ASP A 107 37.44 20.69 -23.53
C ASP A 107 37.13 19.93 -22.22
N GLY A 108 36.28 18.89 -22.31
CA GLY A 108 36.56 17.58 -21.70
C GLY A 108 36.17 17.25 -20.25
N GLU A 109 35.44 18.07 -19.50
CA GLU A 109 35.03 17.70 -18.11
C GLU A 109 33.55 17.30 -17.97
N GLN A 110 33.28 16.25 -17.19
CA GLN A 110 31.96 15.67 -16.94
C GLN A 110 31.08 16.56 -16.05
N ILE A 111 29.83 16.77 -16.48
CA ILE A 111 28.80 17.55 -15.78
C ILE A 111 28.38 16.82 -14.49
N PRO A 112 28.26 17.51 -13.34
CA PRO A 112 27.60 16.92 -12.17
C PRO A 112 26.11 16.72 -12.47
N VAL A 113 25.65 15.46 -12.43
CA VAL A 113 24.25 15.08 -12.66
C VAL A 113 23.37 15.65 -11.54
N SER A 114 22.47 16.58 -11.87
CA SER A 114 21.38 16.95 -10.97
C SER A 114 20.24 15.93 -11.10
N LEU A 115 20.06 15.08 -10.10
CA LEU A 115 18.94 14.15 -10.04
C LEU A 115 17.66 14.89 -9.63
N ASN A 116 16.58 14.75 -10.40
CA ASN A 116 15.29 15.40 -10.17
C ASN A 116 14.40 14.69 -9.11
N GLU A 117 14.95 13.76 -8.31
CA GLU A 117 14.22 12.96 -7.32
C GLU A 117 14.87 13.00 -5.92
N THR A 118 14.08 12.78 -4.86
CA THR A 118 14.62 12.72 -3.49
C THR A 118 15.54 11.51 -3.30
N ASN A 119 16.84 11.74 -3.08
CA ASN A 119 17.82 10.69 -2.80
C ASN A 119 17.73 10.09 -1.36
N LYS A 120 16.58 10.19 -0.68
CA LYS A 120 16.38 9.69 0.70
C LYS A 120 15.63 8.36 0.70
N LEU A 121 16.09 7.39 1.48
CA LEU A 121 15.47 6.07 1.59
C LEU A 121 14.12 6.16 2.31
N ALA A 122 13.14 5.35 1.86
CA ALA A 122 11.88 5.12 2.56
C ALA A 122 12.01 3.86 3.42
N LEU A 123 11.65 3.95 4.70
CA LEU A 123 11.60 2.83 5.63
C LEU A 123 10.22 2.15 5.50
N PRO A 124 10.14 0.82 5.34
CA PRO A 124 8.86 0.11 5.34
C PRO A 124 8.04 0.39 6.62
N TYR A 125 6.71 0.51 6.51
CA TYR A 125 5.87 0.95 7.62
C TYR A 125 5.94 0.04 8.84
N GLN A 126 6.13 -1.27 8.65
CA GLN A 126 6.27 -2.22 9.75
C GLN A 126 7.34 -1.79 10.76
N PHE A 127 8.49 -1.30 10.29
CA PHE A 127 9.58 -0.84 11.16
C PHE A 127 9.26 0.51 11.80
N VAL A 128 8.52 1.38 11.11
CA VAL A 128 7.98 2.62 11.70
C VAL A 128 6.97 2.28 12.82
N LYS A 129 6.14 1.25 12.64
CA LYS A 129 5.20 0.75 13.65
C LYS A 129 5.92 0.17 14.86
N SER A 130 6.85 -0.76 14.66
CA SER A 130 7.63 -1.34 15.76
C SER A 130 8.41 -0.28 16.54
N ALA A 131 9.01 0.71 15.86
CA ALA A 131 9.73 1.79 16.53
C ALA A 131 8.79 2.67 17.39
N ARG A 132 7.57 2.94 16.92
CA ARG A 132 6.56 3.69 17.70
C ARG A 132 6.13 2.92 18.94
N GLU A 133 5.80 1.64 18.77
CA GLU A 133 5.37 0.76 19.87
C GLU A 133 6.48 0.55 20.89
N TRP A 134 7.75 0.55 20.45
CA TRP A 134 8.89 0.52 21.33
C TRP A 134 9.03 1.81 22.16
N ILE A 135 8.86 3.00 21.56
CA ILE A 135 8.93 4.28 22.31
C ILE A 135 7.78 4.36 23.32
N PHE A 136 6.54 4.25 22.84
CA PHE A 136 5.35 4.25 23.69
C PHE A 136 4.42 3.09 23.32
N PRO A 137 4.12 2.18 24.27
CA PRO A 137 3.25 1.04 24.03
C PRO A 137 1.82 1.46 23.64
N GLN A 138 1.20 0.74 22.70
CA GLN A 138 -0.19 0.99 22.28
C GLN A 138 -1.23 0.35 23.22
N GLY A 139 -0.86 -0.63 24.04
CA GLY A 139 -1.77 -1.23 25.02
C GLY A 139 -1.85 -0.41 26.31
N ASN A 140 -3.06 -0.08 26.79
CA ASN A 140 -3.30 0.64 28.06
C ASN A 140 -2.63 2.02 28.19
N PHE A 141 -2.39 2.76 27.09
CA PHE A 141 -1.74 4.09 27.10
C PHE A 141 -2.42 5.12 28.04
N GLU A 142 -3.70 4.93 28.36
CA GLU A 142 -4.45 5.76 29.30
C GLU A 142 -3.99 5.60 30.77
N LYS A 143 -3.48 4.41 31.12
CA LYS A 143 -3.10 4.04 32.50
C LYS A 143 -1.60 4.13 32.75
N ILE A 144 -0.79 4.02 31.69
CA ILE A 144 0.68 4.00 31.76
C ILE A 144 1.20 5.44 31.91
N GLY A 145 1.86 5.76 33.02
CA GLY A 145 2.58 7.03 33.20
C GLY A 145 4.00 6.98 32.65
N TYR A 146 4.68 8.13 32.59
CA TYR A 146 6.11 8.15 32.20
C TYR A 146 7.00 7.28 33.11
N SER A 147 6.64 7.13 34.39
CA SER A 147 7.36 6.29 35.36
C SER A 147 7.52 4.82 34.97
N GLU A 148 6.59 4.26 34.19
CA GLU A 148 6.61 2.86 33.75
C GLU A 148 7.53 2.61 32.55
N LEU A 149 8.04 3.68 31.90
CA LEU A 149 8.89 3.60 30.71
C LEU A 149 10.37 3.37 31.05
N HIS A 150 10.66 2.35 31.85
CA HIS A 150 12.01 2.04 32.38
C HIS A 150 13.09 1.90 31.30
N HIS A 151 12.72 1.48 30.09
CA HIS A 151 13.65 1.32 28.97
C HIS A 151 14.15 2.68 28.43
N LEU A 152 13.34 3.74 28.47
CA LEU A 152 13.74 5.09 28.06
C LEU A 152 14.59 5.80 29.13
N HIS A 153 14.43 5.43 30.40
CA HIS A 153 15.19 5.99 31.52
C HIS A 153 16.69 5.65 31.47
N LYS A 154 17.09 4.66 30.65
CA LYS A 154 18.50 4.28 30.46
C LYS A 154 19.31 5.32 29.67
N PHE A 155 18.67 6.23 28.95
CA PHE A 155 19.40 7.21 28.13
C PHE A 155 19.85 8.41 28.96
N SER A 156 21.17 8.56 29.16
CA SER A 156 21.73 9.59 30.05
C SER A 156 21.46 11.02 29.59
N ALA A 157 21.30 11.24 28.29
CA ALA A 157 21.08 12.56 27.69
C ALA A 157 19.68 13.14 27.96
N ASP A 158 18.75 12.35 28.51
CA ASP A 158 17.40 12.79 28.87
C ASP A 158 17.27 13.19 30.35
N TRP A 159 18.36 13.10 31.12
CA TRP A 159 18.39 13.48 32.54
C TRP A 159 19.05 14.84 32.73
N VAL A 160 18.38 15.72 33.48
CA VAL A 160 18.90 17.04 33.84
C VAL A 160 19.00 17.17 35.35
N GLN A 161 20.11 17.74 35.84
CA GLN A 161 20.26 18.04 37.26
C GLN A 161 19.34 19.19 37.64
N VAL A 162 18.56 19.02 38.70
CA VAL A 162 17.61 20.03 39.19
C VAL A 162 18.00 20.46 40.59
N ASP A 163 17.84 21.75 40.88
CA ASP A 163 18.05 22.32 42.21
C ASP A 163 16.88 22.00 43.15
N ASP A 164 17.15 21.87 44.45
CA ASP A 164 16.15 21.53 45.48
C ASP A 164 15.00 22.55 45.62
N SER A 165 15.10 23.70 44.94
CA SER A 165 14.07 24.74 44.88
C SER A 165 12.93 24.47 43.89
N LEU A 166 13.07 23.50 42.97
CA LEU A 166 11.98 23.14 42.07
C LEU A 166 10.96 22.28 42.82
N GLU A 167 9.68 22.65 42.79
CA GLU A 167 8.59 21.86 43.39
C GLU A 167 8.36 20.56 42.60
N ILE A 168 9.11 19.52 42.95
CA ILE A 168 8.92 18.17 42.41
C ILE A 168 7.81 17.48 43.21
N ASN A 169 6.83 16.90 42.51
CA ASN A 169 5.75 16.13 43.14
C ASN A 169 6.01 14.63 42.98
N PRO A 170 6.46 13.91 44.02
CA PRO A 170 6.78 12.48 43.94
C PRO A 170 5.56 11.58 43.74
N SER A 171 4.34 12.09 43.97
CA SER A 171 3.10 11.33 43.77
C SER A 171 2.58 11.41 42.33
N ASP A 172 3.21 12.22 41.48
CA ASP A 172 2.84 12.37 40.08
C ASP A 172 3.49 11.26 39.24
N PRO A 173 2.71 10.33 38.64
CA PRO A 173 3.27 9.21 37.86
C PRO A 173 4.01 9.66 36.59
N ASP A 174 3.81 10.91 36.15
CA ASP A 174 4.50 11.50 35.01
C ASP A 174 5.76 12.29 35.41
N CYS A 175 6.06 12.41 36.71
CA CYS A 175 7.27 13.05 37.23
C CYS A 175 8.31 11.99 37.64
N VAL A 176 9.29 11.74 36.78
CA VAL A 176 10.32 10.73 37.03
C VAL A 176 11.61 11.38 37.51
N THR A 177 12.06 11.01 38.71
CA THR A 177 13.29 11.54 39.31
C THR A 177 14.23 10.42 39.76
N LYS A 178 15.53 10.72 39.81
CA LYS A 178 16.56 9.84 40.39
C LYS A 178 17.53 10.66 41.23
N VAL A 179 18.07 10.04 42.29
CA VAL A 179 19.09 10.66 43.15
C VAL A 179 20.41 9.91 42.97
N GLU A 180 21.42 10.59 42.42
CA GLU A 180 22.77 10.04 42.21
C GLU A 180 23.79 10.98 42.84
N GLY A 181 24.64 10.45 43.74
CA GLY A 181 25.71 11.23 44.36
C GLY A 181 25.24 12.44 45.20
N GLY A 182 24.04 12.36 45.78
CA GLY A 182 23.44 13.47 46.56
C GLY A 182 22.82 14.59 45.72
N LYS A 183 22.71 14.41 44.39
CA LYS A 183 22.06 15.35 43.47
C LYS A 183 20.79 14.74 42.89
N THR A 184 19.76 15.55 42.75
CA THR A 184 18.47 15.16 42.16
C THR A 184 18.50 15.41 40.65
N TYR A 185 18.08 14.41 39.87
CA TYR A 185 17.94 14.49 38.42
C TYR A 185 16.48 14.26 38.03
N LEU A 186 16.01 15.04 37.06
CA LEU A 186 14.69 14.95 36.45
C LEU A 186 14.81 14.39 35.03
N TRP A 187 13.94 13.45 34.68
CA TRP A 187 13.87 12.90 33.33
C TRP A 187 12.95 13.76 32.44
N LEU A 188 13.39 14.03 31.21
CA LEU A 188 12.69 14.88 30.26
C LEU A 188 11.91 14.08 29.20
N PRO A 189 10.55 14.07 29.24
CA PRO A 189 9.73 13.35 28.25
C PRO A 189 9.68 14.02 26.86
N ILE A 190 10.17 15.25 26.75
CA ILE A 190 9.98 16.14 25.60
C ILE A 190 10.50 15.51 24.31
N TYR A 191 11.75 15.01 24.33
CA TYR A 191 12.44 14.57 23.12
C TYR A 191 11.92 13.24 22.58
N TRP A 192 11.52 12.31 23.46
CA TRP A 192 10.92 11.03 23.05
C TRP A 192 9.51 11.22 22.52
N THR A 193 8.70 12.06 23.18
CA THR A 193 7.36 12.43 22.69
C THR A 193 7.45 13.12 21.32
N TYR A 194 8.50 13.91 21.12
CA TYR A 194 8.74 14.55 19.84
C TYR A 194 9.13 13.55 18.73
N THR A 195 10.07 12.63 18.99
CA THR A 195 10.41 11.55 18.04
C THR A 195 9.19 10.68 17.73
N TYR A 196 8.36 10.39 18.72
CA TYR A 196 7.11 9.65 18.56
C TYR A 196 6.12 10.37 17.63
N ALA A 197 5.95 11.67 17.80
CA ALA A 197 5.11 12.49 16.93
C ALA A 197 5.62 12.48 15.47
N LEU A 198 6.94 12.55 15.25
CA LEU A 198 7.53 12.45 13.90
C LEU A 198 7.19 11.12 13.21
N MET A 199 7.21 10.01 13.96
CA MET A 199 6.94 8.70 13.39
C MET A 199 5.44 8.46 13.09
N GLN A 200 4.54 9.32 13.55
CA GLN A 200 3.10 9.17 13.33
C GLN A 200 2.52 10.17 12.33
N LEU A 201 3.04 11.38 12.31
CA LEU A 201 2.53 12.44 11.47
C LEU A 201 3.47 12.63 10.28
N PRO A 202 2.97 12.68 9.02
CA PRO A 202 3.81 12.87 7.84
C PRO A 202 4.24 14.36 7.69
N ALA A 203 4.67 14.98 8.79
CA ALA A 203 5.17 16.34 8.86
C ALA A 203 6.71 16.37 8.88
N ARG A 204 7.28 17.54 8.60
CA ARG A 204 8.73 17.74 8.79
C ARG A 204 9.00 17.81 10.29
N GLY A 205 10.14 17.30 10.73
CA GLY A 205 10.51 17.39 12.15
C GLY A 205 10.42 18.82 12.68
N ARG A 206 11.05 19.79 12.02
CA ARG A 206 10.97 21.21 12.43
C ARG A 206 9.54 21.76 12.51
N GLN A 207 8.65 21.31 11.62
CA GLN A 207 7.23 21.71 11.61
C GLN A 207 6.50 21.24 12.88
N ILE A 208 6.84 20.05 13.38
CA ILE A 208 6.29 19.50 14.62
C ILE A 208 6.86 20.22 15.85
N VAL A 209 8.16 20.56 15.88
CA VAL A 209 8.79 21.28 17.02
C VAL A 209 8.11 22.62 17.29
N TYR A 210 7.76 23.33 16.22
CA TYR A 210 7.17 24.65 16.30
C TYR A 210 5.68 24.64 16.65
N CYS A 211 5.07 23.47 16.83
CA CYS A 211 3.69 23.37 17.27
C CYS A 211 3.49 23.95 18.67
N ASP A 212 2.35 24.62 18.84
CA ASP A 212 1.93 25.22 20.10
C ASP A 212 1.34 24.16 21.04
N SER A 213 1.46 24.39 22.34
CA SER A 213 0.92 23.56 23.40
C SER A 213 -0.59 23.76 23.62
N GLY A 214 -1.13 24.92 23.23
CA GLY A 214 -2.47 25.38 23.54
C GLY A 214 -2.62 25.93 24.97
N GLU A 215 -1.53 26.06 25.75
CA GLU A 215 -1.60 26.47 27.17
C GLU A 215 -2.10 27.92 27.37
N ALA A 216 -2.12 28.74 26.32
CA ALA A 216 -2.67 30.09 26.27
C ALA A 216 -4.02 30.20 25.53
N ASP A 217 -4.55 29.10 24.99
CA ASP A 217 -5.84 29.08 24.29
C ASP A 217 -7.02 29.14 25.29
N PRO A 218 -8.23 29.57 24.87
CA PRO A 218 -9.39 29.65 25.76
C PRO A 218 -9.92 28.28 26.21
N GLU A 219 -9.76 27.25 25.36
CA GLU A 219 -10.14 25.87 25.65
C GLU A 219 -8.93 24.96 25.43
N VAL A 220 -8.75 23.97 26.31
CA VAL A 220 -7.68 22.99 26.21
C VAL A 220 -8.24 21.56 26.15
N PRO A 221 -7.62 20.68 25.34
CA PRO A 221 -8.03 19.29 25.28
C PRO A 221 -7.60 18.56 26.56
N ASP A 222 -8.48 17.69 27.05
CA ASP A 222 -8.23 16.74 28.11
C ASP A 222 -8.76 15.36 27.69
N PHE A 223 -8.27 14.30 28.33
CA PHE A 223 -8.58 12.94 27.94
C PHE A 223 -9.36 12.22 29.04
N GLN A 224 -10.54 11.69 28.72
CA GLN A 224 -11.39 10.93 29.64
C GLN A 224 -11.98 9.70 28.92
N ILE A 225 -11.67 8.49 29.41
CA ILE A 225 -12.24 7.19 28.98
C ILE A 225 -12.32 7.06 27.44
N GLY A 226 -11.18 6.87 26.78
CA GLY A 226 -11.14 6.64 25.33
C GLY A 226 -11.54 7.83 24.44
N LYS A 227 -11.84 9.02 24.99
CA LYS A 227 -12.29 10.19 24.22
C LYS A 227 -11.62 11.49 24.67
N ILE A 228 -11.34 12.35 23.69
CA ILE A 228 -10.85 13.70 23.94
C ILE A 228 -12.05 14.62 24.22
N THR A 229 -11.97 15.34 25.33
CA THR A 229 -12.95 16.33 25.78
C THR A 229 -12.28 17.70 25.85
N TRP A 230 -13.05 18.77 25.65
CA TRP A 230 -12.55 20.14 25.71
C TRP A 230 -13.00 20.77 27.02
N SER A 231 -12.06 21.39 27.74
CA SER A 231 -12.34 22.06 29.02
C SER A 231 -11.87 23.51 28.97
N PRO A 232 -12.54 24.44 29.67
CA PRO A 232 -12.11 25.83 29.73
C PRO A 232 -10.73 25.90 30.39
N ASN A 233 -9.80 26.62 29.74
CA ASN A 233 -8.45 26.76 30.24
C ASN A 233 -8.42 27.61 31.52
N ARG A 234 -7.79 27.08 32.57
CA ARG A 234 -7.64 27.74 33.87
C ARG A 234 -6.26 28.35 34.10
N ASN A 235 -5.38 28.27 33.10
CA ASN A 235 -4.04 28.84 33.16
C ASN A 235 -4.10 30.38 33.16
N LYS A 236 -3.11 31.03 33.77
CA LYS A 236 -3.00 32.50 33.82
C LYS A 236 -2.87 33.14 32.43
N LEU A 237 -2.42 32.36 31.45
CA LEU A 237 -2.22 32.77 30.06
C LEU A 237 -3.45 32.58 29.17
N ALA A 238 -4.55 32.02 29.72
CA ALA A 238 -5.74 31.71 28.94
C ALA A 238 -6.31 32.94 28.22
N GLY A 239 -6.51 32.83 26.91
CA GLY A 239 -7.07 33.88 26.06
C GLY A 239 -6.03 34.77 25.36
N LEU A 240 -4.73 34.55 25.59
CA LEU A 240 -3.65 35.26 24.87
C LEU A 240 -3.40 34.69 23.46
N THR A 241 -3.74 33.41 23.24
CA THR A 241 -3.79 32.78 21.91
C THR A 241 -5.22 32.32 21.61
N ASN A 242 -5.49 31.99 20.34
CA ASN A 242 -6.80 31.51 19.92
C ASN A 242 -6.66 30.31 18.99
N ARG A 243 -6.88 29.11 19.54
CA ARG A 243 -6.87 27.82 18.84
C ARG A 243 -5.57 27.56 18.09
N GLN A 244 -4.44 27.83 18.73
CA GLN A 244 -3.11 27.59 18.18
C GLN A 244 -2.53 26.22 18.58
N GLY A 245 -3.08 25.56 19.60
CA GLY A 245 -2.61 24.27 20.09
C GLY A 245 -2.50 23.19 19.01
N MET A 246 -1.46 22.37 19.10
CA MET A 246 -1.19 21.26 18.17
C MET A 246 -2.38 20.31 18.04
N ILE A 247 -3.05 20.03 19.17
CA ILE A 247 -4.32 19.32 19.20
C ILE A 247 -5.40 20.38 19.03
N ASN A 248 -6.11 20.35 17.91
CA ASN A 248 -7.09 21.37 17.54
C ASN A 248 -8.49 20.77 17.35
N LYS A 249 -9.52 21.54 17.74
CA LYS A 249 -10.93 21.18 17.60
C LYS A 249 -11.41 21.48 16.18
N THR A 250 -11.98 20.50 15.49
CA THR A 250 -12.58 20.70 14.17
C THR A 250 -13.96 21.35 14.30
N ARG A 251 -14.53 21.81 13.18
CA ARG A 251 -15.86 22.43 13.15
C ARG A 251 -16.98 21.46 13.53
N ASP A 252 -16.78 20.17 13.25
CA ASP A 252 -17.77 19.11 13.44
C ASP A 252 -17.73 18.49 14.85
N GLY A 253 -16.83 19.00 15.73
CA GLY A 253 -16.69 18.54 17.11
C GLY A 253 -15.64 17.44 17.32
N ASP A 254 -15.03 16.95 16.24
CA ASP A 254 -13.87 16.06 16.27
C ASP A 254 -12.56 16.83 16.57
N PHE A 255 -11.43 16.14 16.53
CA PHE A 255 -10.11 16.71 16.78
C PHE A 255 -9.11 16.35 15.67
N GLY A 256 -8.04 17.12 15.58
CA GLY A 256 -6.95 16.84 14.67
C GLY A 256 -5.71 17.67 14.94
N VAL A 257 -4.79 17.75 13.97
CA VAL A 257 -3.53 18.47 14.13
C VAL A 257 -3.63 19.89 13.60
N TYR A 258 -3.15 20.89 14.36
CA TYR A 258 -2.80 22.19 13.82
C TYR A 258 -1.28 22.37 13.76
N TYR A 259 -0.78 22.71 12.58
CA TYR A 259 0.60 23.11 12.39
C TYR A 259 0.66 24.63 12.33
N THR A 260 1.51 25.23 13.16
CA THR A 260 1.77 26.69 13.22
C THR A 260 2.59 27.20 12.03
N SER A 261 3.01 26.31 11.12
CA SER A 261 3.80 26.64 9.95
C SER A 261 3.39 25.81 8.73
N ASN A 262 3.42 26.45 7.56
CA ASN A 262 3.25 25.80 6.27
C ASN A 262 4.27 26.33 5.26
N LYS A 263 5.14 25.45 4.74
CA LYS A 263 6.16 25.77 3.71
C LYS A 263 5.52 26.12 2.35
N THR A 264 4.28 25.68 2.11
CA THR A 264 3.71 25.64 0.75
C THR A 264 2.67 26.73 0.49
N SER A 265 2.29 27.49 1.53
CA SER A 265 1.45 28.69 1.42
C SER A 265 2.33 29.94 1.32
N PHE A 266 2.02 30.84 0.38
CA PHE A 266 2.73 32.12 0.20
C PHE A 266 2.79 32.99 1.47
N ASP A 267 1.81 32.87 2.37
CA ASP A 267 1.71 33.67 3.61
C ASP A 267 2.40 33.04 4.83
N GLY A 268 2.95 31.83 4.72
CA GLY A 268 3.56 31.10 5.86
C GLY A 268 2.61 30.73 7.02
N LYS A 269 1.30 30.96 6.85
CA LYS A 269 0.25 30.68 7.84
C LYS A 269 0.12 29.18 8.11
N GLY A 270 -0.17 28.84 9.36
CA GLY A 270 -0.45 27.47 9.77
C GLY A 270 -1.67 26.85 9.09
N TYR A 271 -1.83 25.53 9.22
CA TYR A 271 -2.98 24.80 8.68
C TYR A 271 -3.47 23.72 9.64
N ALA A 272 -4.77 23.43 9.59
CA ALA A 272 -5.41 22.39 10.40
C ALA A 272 -5.72 21.16 9.54
N ILE A 273 -5.56 19.99 10.14
CA ILE A 273 -5.90 18.68 9.58
C ILE A 273 -6.93 18.05 10.52
N PRO A 274 -8.07 17.55 10.00
CA PRO A 274 -9.11 16.92 10.82
C PRO A 274 -8.79 15.45 11.15
N PHE A 275 -7.54 15.15 11.51
CA PHE A 275 -7.11 13.80 11.86
C PHE A 275 -5.87 13.86 12.77
N MET A 276 -5.88 13.13 13.88
CA MET A 276 -4.72 12.82 14.72
C MET A 276 -4.94 11.46 15.37
N PRO A 277 -3.94 10.56 15.41
CA PRO A 277 -4.06 9.31 16.16
C PRO A 277 -4.33 9.57 17.65
N ILE A 278 -5.25 8.81 18.25
CA ILE A 278 -5.71 9.06 19.62
C ILE A 278 -4.61 8.81 20.65
N GLU A 279 -3.73 7.84 20.37
CA GLU A 279 -2.57 7.50 21.19
C GLU A 279 -1.59 8.68 21.24
N LEU A 280 -1.31 9.29 20.09
CA LEU A 280 -0.48 10.49 20.02
C LEU A 280 -1.09 11.66 20.79
N ALA A 281 -2.39 11.89 20.62
CA ALA A 281 -3.07 12.97 21.34
C ALA A 281 -2.95 12.80 22.86
N CYS A 282 -3.10 11.57 23.38
CA CYS A 282 -2.94 11.29 24.81
C CYS A 282 -1.53 11.64 25.32
N TRP A 283 -0.48 11.21 24.61
CA TRP A 283 0.91 11.54 24.99
C TRP A 283 1.23 13.04 24.88
N LEU A 284 0.67 13.74 23.89
CA LEU A 284 0.81 15.20 23.77
C LEU A 284 0.09 15.95 24.90
N ILE A 285 -1.08 15.47 25.35
CA ILE A 285 -1.79 16.05 26.52
C ILE A 285 -0.95 15.84 27.80
N LYS A 286 -0.38 14.65 28.00
CA LYS A 286 0.53 14.40 29.14
C LYS A 286 1.75 15.31 29.10
N LEU A 287 2.37 15.46 27.93
CA LEU A 287 3.49 16.38 27.76
C LEU A 287 3.10 17.82 28.06
N ARG A 288 1.92 18.29 27.60
CA ARG A 288 1.43 19.63 27.92
C ARG A 288 1.29 19.83 29.43
N LYS A 289 0.60 18.92 30.12
CA LYS A 289 0.43 18.97 31.59
C LYS A 289 1.78 18.97 32.32
N TRP A 290 2.74 18.19 31.83
CA TRP A 290 4.09 18.15 32.36
C TRP A 290 4.82 19.48 32.15
N GLN A 291 4.75 20.08 30.96
CA GLN A 291 5.34 21.39 30.64
C GLN A 291 4.70 22.51 31.48
N GLU A 292 3.38 22.55 31.60
CA GLU A 292 2.65 23.55 32.41
C GLU A 292 3.05 23.51 33.90
N LYS A 293 3.37 22.33 34.44
CA LYS A 293 3.66 22.12 35.86
C LYS A 293 5.15 22.25 36.20
N TYR A 294 6.03 21.66 35.39
CA TYR A 294 7.46 21.54 35.69
C TYR A 294 8.36 22.45 34.84
N ASN A 295 7.84 23.05 33.77
CA ASN A 295 8.56 23.99 32.92
C ASN A 295 7.64 25.16 32.47
N PRO A 296 7.06 25.90 33.43
CA PRO A 296 6.06 26.94 33.15
C PRO A 296 6.68 28.14 32.44
N ILE A 297 5.87 28.80 31.62
CA ILE A 297 6.22 30.06 30.95
C ILE A 297 5.42 31.24 31.55
N GLU A 298 6.03 32.42 31.60
CA GLU A 298 5.37 33.64 32.13
C GLU A 298 4.52 34.38 31.10
N LYS A 299 4.90 34.29 29.82
CA LYS A 299 4.20 34.91 28.68
C LYS A 299 4.41 34.05 27.42
N PRO A 300 3.49 34.08 26.44
CA PRO A 300 3.75 33.51 25.12
C PRO A 300 5.03 34.07 24.52
N THR A 301 5.86 33.20 23.94
CA THR A 301 7.17 33.58 23.42
C THR A 301 7.02 34.28 22.08
N GLU A 302 7.62 35.46 21.93
CA GLU A 302 7.62 36.15 20.65
C GLU A 302 8.62 35.51 19.70
N TRP A 303 8.22 35.29 18.45
CA TRP A 303 9.12 34.73 17.44
C TRP A 303 10.35 35.60 17.16
N LEU A 304 10.29 36.90 17.47
CA LEU A 304 11.42 37.84 17.39
C LEU A 304 12.47 37.58 18.48
N GLU A 305 12.06 37.11 19.65
CA GLU A 305 12.94 36.79 20.79
C GLU A 305 13.65 35.43 20.58
N CYS A 306 13.18 34.60 19.65
CA CYS A 306 13.74 33.27 19.38
C CYS A 306 15.10 33.34 18.67
N THR A 307 16.16 32.83 19.28
CA THR A 307 17.52 32.86 18.73
C THR A 307 17.85 31.62 17.91
N ARG A 308 17.21 30.47 18.21
CA ARG A 308 17.51 29.16 17.64
C ARG A 308 16.60 28.81 16.45
N THR A 309 16.18 29.83 15.70
CA THR A 309 15.37 29.68 14.49
C THR A 309 16.15 30.13 13.26
N ASN A 310 16.02 29.40 12.15
CA ASN A 310 16.63 29.82 10.88
C ASN A 310 15.74 30.78 10.07
N LEU A 311 14.65 31.29 10.66
CA LEU A 311 13.73 32.19 9.99
C LEU A 311 14.30 33.61 9.94
N ASN A 312 14.05 34.35 8.87
CA ASN A 312 14.41 35.77 8.79
C ASN A 312 13.50 36.67 9.64
N GLU A 313 13.92 37.91 9.88
CA GLU A 313 13.21 38.86 10.75
C GLU A 313 11.77 39.12 10.31
N PHE A 314 11.53 39.21 9.00
CA PHE A 314 10.20 39.42 8.43
C PHE A 314 9.25 38.25 8.70
N GLN A 315 9.72 37.01 8.50
CA GLN A 315 8.95 35.80 8.79
C GLN A 315 8.67 35.63 10.29
N ARG A 316 9.65 35.93 11.16
CA ARG A 316 9.46 35.89 12.62
C ARG A 316 8.35 36.87 13.03
N LYS A 317 8.37 38.09 12.48
CA LYS A 317 7.33 39.09 12.72
C LYS A 317 5.95 38.63 12.25
N GLN A 318 5.86 37.93 11.11
CA GLN A 318 4.59 37.39 10.60
C GLN A 318 4.01 36.27 11.47
N LYS A 319 4.86 35.49 12.15
CA LYS A 319 4.41 34.39 13.02
C LYS A 319 3.87 34.86 14.38
N GLY A 320 4.27 36.04 14.86
CA GLY A 320 3.73 36.64 16.09
C GLY A 320 4.30 36.01 17.36
N HIS A 321 3.43 35.38 18.15
CA HIS A 321 3.76 34.73 19.43
C HIS A 321 3.31 33.27 19.44
N ASN A 322 3.98 32.42 20.24
CA ASN A 322 3.72 30.99 20.32
C ASN A 322 4.13 30.43 21.70
N CYS A 323 3.37 29.47 22.21
CA CYS A 323 3.62 28.69 23.42
C CYS A 323 4.14 27.30 23.02
N PHE A 324 5.42 27.18 22.70
CA PHE A 324 5.99 25.94 22.14
C PHE A 324 5.78 24.71 23.04
N LEU A 325 5.16 23.66 22.48
CA LEU A 325 4.95 22.37 23.19
C LEU A 325 6.26 21.62 23.44
N PHE A 326 7.19 21.71 22.48
CA PHE A 326 8.48 21.03 22.52
C PHE A 326 9.64 21.97 22.90
N ARG A 327 9.37 22.99 23.73
CA ARG A 327 10.40 23.89 24.30
C ARG A 327 11.41 23.12 25.15
N ASP A 328 12.65 23.58 25.17
CA ASP A 328 13.69 23.00 26.03
C ASP A 328 13.39 23.28 27.52
N PHE A 329 13.96 22.46 28.40
CA PHE A 329 13.79 22.64 29.85
C PHE A 329 14.44 23.96 30.31
N GLN A 330 13.71 24.76 31.09
CA GLN A 330 14.07 26.12 31.53
C GLN A 330 14.28 27.13 30.40
N GLU A 331 13.78 26.86 29.20
CA GLU A 331 13.91 27.71 28.02
C GLU A 331 12.52 28.00 27.43
N ASN A 332 12.40 29.15 26.77
CA ASN A 332 11.16 29.59 26.13
C ASN A 332 11.07 29.17 24.66
N GLU A 333 12.19 28.73 24.06
CA GLU A 333 12.25 28.26 22.68
C GLU A 333 12.73 26.79 22.59
N PRO A 334 12.41 26.09 21.50
CA PRO A 334 12.92 24.75 21.26
C PRO A 334 14.43 24.71 21.00
N GLY A 335 15.09 23.59 21.35
CA GLY A 335 16.50 23.37 21.05
C GLY A 335 16.80 23.02 19.59
N THR A 336 18.09 22.92 19.25
CA THR A 336 18.57 22.63 17.89
C THR A 336 18.12 21.24 17.40
N PHE A 337 17.36 21.24 16.30
CA PHE A 337 16.62 20.09 15.78
C PHE A 337 17.47 18.86 15.37
N GLY A 338 18.57 19.06 14.63
CA GLY A 338 19.21 18.00 13.83
C GLY A 338 19.83 16.85 14.63
N GLY A 339 20.60 17.15 15.69
CA GLY A 339 21.33 16.13 16.44
C GLY A 339 20.47 15.33 17.41
N ARG A 340 19.48 15.99 18.05
CA ARG A 340 18.70 15.37 19.13
C ARG A 340 17.69 14.35 18.62
N LEU A 341 17.11 14.58 17.44
CA LEU A 341 16.10 13.69 16.89
C LEU A 341 16.71 12.50 16.15
N ALA A 342 17.78 12.75 15.38
CA ALA A 342 18.39 11.70 14.56
C ALA A 342 18.92 10.54 15.41
N SER A 343 19.54 10.83 16.57
CA SER A 343 20.04 9.79 17.47
C SER A 343 18.91 9.01 18.16
N ARG A 344 17.81 9.66 18.58
CA ARG A 344 16.66 8.97 19.20
C ARG A 344 15.87 8.14 18.18
N LEU A 345 15.73 8.65 16.96
CA LEU A 345 15.19 7.89 15.83
C LEU A 345 16.05 6.64 15.56
N ALA A 346 17.37 6.80 15.49
CA ALA A 346 18.29 5.68 15.27
C ALA A 346 18.24 4.67 16.42
N ALA A 347 18.19 5.12 17.68
CA ALA A 347 18.05 4.25 18.85
C ALA A 347 16.73 3.48 18.83
N ALA A 348 15.61 4.14 18.50
CA ALA A 348 14.31 3.49 18.40
C ALA A 348 14.30 2.41 17.30
N ILE A 349 14.80 2.72 16.10
CA ILE A 349 14.91 1.75 15.01
C ILE A 349 15.84 0.59 15.42
N PHE A 350 16.96 0.88 16.07
CA PHE A 350 17.93 -0.12 16.51
C PHE A 350 17.31 -1.12 17.50
N PHE A 351 16.59 -0.65 18.52
CA PHE A 351 15.99 -1.53 19.52
C PHE A 351 14.67 -2.17 19.08
N SER A 352 13.96 -1.59 18.12
CA SER A 352 12.67 -2.13 17.65
C SER A 352 12.80 -3.13 16.51
N SER A 353 13.87 -3.06 15.72
CA SER A 353 14.05 -3.88 14.51
C SER A 353 14.84 -5.17 14.79
N ASP A 354 15.41 -5.30 15.99
CA ASP A 354 16.32 -6.39 16.38
C ASP A 354 17.35 -6.69 15.27
N ASP A 355 17.33 -7.89 14.69
CA ASP A 355 18.24 -8.35 13.63
C ASP A 355 17.67 -8.20 12.20
N GLN A 356 16.42 -7.74 12.06
CA GLN A 356 15.73 -7.73 10.77
C GLN A 356 16.22 -6.61 9.84
N LEU A 357 16.95 -5.62 10.36
CA LEU A 357 17.30 -4.41 9.61
C LEU A 357 18.74 -3.93 9.93
N VAL A 358 19.68 -4.11 8.99
CA VAL A 358 21.10 -3.65 9.10
C VAL A 358 21.24 -2.11 8.98
N SER A 359 20.15 -1.35 9.13
CA SER A 359 20.12 0.08 8.79
C SER A 359 20.32 1.02 9.99
N ALA A 360 20.48 0.48 11.20
CA ALA A 360 20.86 1.24 12.39
C ALA A 360 21.99 0.53 13.15
N SER A 361 22.93 1.31 13.69
CA SER A 361 24.10 0.79 14.39
C SER A 361 24.42 1.62 15.64
N TYR A 362 25.10 1.00 16.59
CA TYR A 362 25.65 1.65 17.78
C TYR A 362 27.18 1.61 17.72
N ALA A 363 27.84 2.76 17.70
CA ALA A 363 29.30 2.85 17.59
C ALA A 363 29.92 2.07 16.40
N GLY A 364 29.13 1.85 15.34
CA GLY A 364 29.54 1.06 14.16
C GLY A 364 29.29 -0.45 14.26
N GLN A 365 28.75 -0.93 15.39
CA GLN A 365 28.37 -2.33 15.61
C GLN A 365 26.87 -2.56 15.33
N ASN A 366 26.55 -3.76 14.87
CA ASN A 366 25.17 -4.18 14.59
C ASN A 366 24.47 -4.69 15.86
N PHE A 367 23.15 -4.89 15.78
CA PHE A 367 22.34 -5.31 16.93
C PHE A 367 22.86 -6.60 17.59
N HIS A 368 23.15 -7.65 16.81
CA HIS A 368 23.66 -8.92 17.34
C HIS A 368 24.96 -8.78 18.15
N GLU A 369 25.80 -7.82 17.79
CA GLU A 369 27.13 -7.66 18.39
C GLU A 369 27.09 -6.97 19.75
N CYS A 370 26.16 -6.03 19.97
CA CYS A 370 26.18 -5.16 21.15
C CYS A 370 24.87 -5.09 21.93
N ALA A 371 23.76 -5.66 21.43
CA ALA A 371 22.45 -5.52 22.08
C ALA A 371 22.38 -6.15 23.48
N SER A 372 23.04 -7.29 23.70
CA SER A 372 23.07 -7.95 25.02
C SER A 372 23.77 -7.09 26.06
N GLU A 373 24.92 -6.52 25.72
CA GLU A 373 25.70 -5.60 26.56
C GLU A 373 24.92 -4.31 26.83
N LEU A 374 24.35 -3.70 25.78
CA LEU A 374 23.55 -2.47 25.91
C LEU A 374 22.29 -2.67 26.76
N LYS A 375 21.61 -3.82 26.66
CA LYS A 375 20.44 -4.12 27.49
C LYS A 375 20.80 -4.24 28.98
N GLN A 376 22.02 -4.69 29.30
CA GLN A 376 22.52 -4.81 30.67
C GLN A 376 23.09 -3.51 31.25
N GLN A 377 23.48 -2.55 30.40
CA GLN A 377 23.95 -1.24 30.86
C GLN A 377 22.83 -0.45 31.54
N GLN A 378 23.19 0.20 32.66
CA GLN A 378 22.29 1.11 33.39
C GLN A 378 22.17 2.48 32.72
N SER A 379 23.19 2.90 31.95
CA SER A 379 23.24 4.19 31.28
C SER A 379 23.82 4.05 29.87
N ILE A 380 23.06 4.48 28.86
CA ILE A 380 23.38 4.39 27.44
C ILE A 380 23.51 5.81 26.85
N ALA A 381 24.59 6.06 26.12
CA ALA A 381 24.79 7.33 25.42
C ALA A 381 24.03 7.33 24.07
N LEU A 382 23.38 8.45 23.72
CA LEU A 382 22.64 8.58 22.44
C LEU A 382 23.54 8.89 21.23
N ALA A 383 24.67 9.57 21.43
CA ALA A 383 25.54 10.03 20.35
C ALA A 383 26.10 8.92 19.44
N PRO A 384 26.41 7.70 19.91
CA PRO A 384 26.92 6.63 19.06
C PRO A 384 25.88 5.96 18.15
N PHE A 385 24.58 6.20 18.36
CA PHE A 385 23.54 5.66 17.48
C PHE A 385 23.54 6.38 16.13
N LYS A 386 23.57 5.60 15.05
CA LYS A 386 23.49 6.09 13.68
C LYS A 386 22.51 5.24 12.87
N SER A 387 21.80 5.88 11.94
CA SER A 387 20.95 5.18 10.98
C SER A 387 21.06 5.80 9.60
N ALA A 388 20.87 4.97 8.56
CA ALA A 388 20.69 5.45 7.19
C ALA A 388 19.38 6.26 7.02
N TYR A 389 18.42 6.08 7.93
CA TYR A 389 17.15 6.79 7.94
C TYR A 389 17.24 8.07 8.78
N THR A 390 16.96 9.20 8.15
CA THR A 390 16.98 10.51 8.80
C THR A 390 15.57 10.90 9.27
N PRO A 391 15.42 11.95 10.10
CA PRO A 391 14.10 12.52 10.39
C PRO A 391 13.27 12.84 9.13
N HIS A 392 13.92 13.26 8.04
CA HIS A 392 13.23 13.49 6.77
C HIS A 392 12.74 12.18 6.12
N SER A 393 13.48 11.09 6.30
CA SER A 393 13.08 9.77 5.82
C SER A 393 11.75 9.33 6.43
N MET A 394 11.40 9.71 7.66
CA MET A 394 10.09 9.37 8.26
C MET A 394 8.92 9.98 7.49
N ARG A 395 9.04 11.24 7.07
CA ARG A 395 8.02 11.88 6.21
C ARG A 395 7.85 11.12 4.91
N VAL A 396 8.95 10.76 4.24
CA VAL A 396 8.90 9.97 2.99
C VAL A 396 8.25 8.61 3.24
N SER A 397 8.63 7.94 4.32
CA SER A 397 8.15 6.60 4.71
C SER A 397 6.65 6.60 4.96
N LEU A 398 6.14 7.57 5.74
CA LEU A 398 4.72 7.70 6.03
C LEU A 398 3.91 8.07 4.79
N ILE A 399 4.40 8.98 3.93
CA ILE A 399 3.73 9.28 2.66
C ILE A 399 3.65 8.03 1.77
N ASN A 400 4.73 7.25 1.71
CA ASN A 400 4.78 6.01 0.93
C ASN A 400 3.82 4.95 1.49
N ALA A 401 3.79 4.76 2.81
CA ALA A 401 2.87 3.86 3.48
C ALA A 401 1.41 4.28 3.27
N TYR A 402 1.12 5.58 3.37
CA TYR A 402 -0.21 6.14 3.19
C TYR A 402 -0.73 5.96 1.77
N ALA A 403 0.12 6.17 0.78
CA ALA A 403 -0.23 5.98 -0.63
C ALA A 403 -0.35 4.50 -1.00
N TYR A 404 0.67 3.70 -0.66
CA TYR A 404 0.75 2.33 -1.13
C TYR A 404 0.13 1.34 -0.16
N GLU A 405 0.51 1.32 1.11
CA GLU A 405 0.05 0.30 2.06
C GLU A 405 -1.40 0.52 2.51
N PHE A 406 -1.81 1.77 2.75
CA PHE A 406 -3.19 2.11 3.15
C PHE A 406 -4.11 2.48 1.98
N GLY A 407 -3.57 2.59 0.77
CA GLY A 407 -4.37 2.90 -0.43
C GLY A 407 -5.10 4.23 -0.37
N MET A 408 -4.61 5.22 0.40
CA MET A 408 -5.31 6.50 0.54
C MET A 408 -5.22 7.32 -0.75
N PRO A 409 -6.32 8.00 -1.16
CA PRO A 409 -6.28 8.90 -2.31
C PRO A 409 -5.23 10.00 -2.13
N ILE A 410 -4.53 10.34 -3.21
CA ILE A 410 -3.44 11.33 -3.20
C ILE A 410 -3.92 12.71 -2.71
N GLU A 411 -5.18 13.07 -2.98
CA GLU A 411 -5.81 14.31 -2.50
C GLU A 411 -5.90 14.37 -0.98
N VAL A 412 -6.18 13.23 -0.33
CA VAL A 412 -6.20 13.11 1.13
C VAL A 412 -4.79 13.26 1.68
N ILE A 413 -3.81 12.60 1.05
CA ILE A 413 -2.40 12.72 1.42
C ILE A 413 -1.89 14.16 1.29
N MET A 414 -2.27 14.88 0.22
CA MET A 414 -1.93 16.29 0.04
C MET A 414 -2.43 17.16 1.20
N LYS A 415 -3.66 16.94 1.66
CA LYS A 415 -4.24 17.64 2.82
C LYS A 415 -3.54 17.27 4.12
N LEU A 416 -3.23 15.99 4.34
CA LEU A 416 -2.52 15.50 5.53
C LEU A 416 -1.09 16.05 5.65
N VAL A 417 -0.43 16.29 4.52
CA VAL A 417 0.98 16.69 4.47
C VAL A 417 1.14 18.22 4.28
N GLY A 418 0.05 18.90 3.91
CA GLY A 418 0.03 20.32 3.57
C GLY A 418 0.80 20.63 2.30
N HIS A 419 0.63 19.82 1.25
CA HIS A 419 1.21 20.08 -0.07
C HIS A 419 0.26 20.91 -0.94
N SER A 420 0.75 22.06 -1.44
CA SER A 420 0.00 22.93 -2.35
C SER A 420 -0.09 22.41 -3.80
N SER A 421 0.71 21.41 -4.17
CA SER A 421 0.73 20.81 -5.51
C SER A 421 0.86 19.30 -5.43
N ILE A 422 0.12 18.60 -6.30
CA ILE A 422 0.15 17.14 -6.42
C ILE A 422 1.55 16.62 -6.77
N ILE A 423 2.33 17.40 -7.53
CA ILE A 423 3.70 17.06 -7.93
C ILE A 423 4.58 16.85 -6.68
N MET A 424 4.37 17.64 -5.62
CA MET A 424 5.13 17.47 -4.38
C MET A 424 4.78 16.20 -3.62
N SER A 425 3.55 15.68 -3.75
CA SER A 425 3.19 14.38 -3.17
C SER A 425 3.71 13.22 -4.01
N ILE A 426 3.61 13.33 -5.34
CA ILE A 426 4.17 12.35 -6.28
C ILE A 426 5.69 12.23 -6.11
N TYR A 427 6.38 13.33 -5.85
CA TYR A 427 7.83 13.39 -5.60
C TYR A 427 8.32 12.47 -4.45
N TYR A 428 7.42 12.05 -3.55
CA TYR A 428 7.74 11.14 -2.44
C TYR A 428 7.26 9.70 -2.65
N MET A 429 6.42 9.44 -3.65
CA MET A 429 5.94 8.10 -3.96
C MET A 429 7.06 7.33 -4.65
N LYS A 430 7.67 6.39 -3.92
CA LYS A 430 8.68 5.49 -4.48
C LYS A 430 8.00 4.19 -4.86
N SER A 431 7.64 4.06 -6.14
CA SER A 431 7.37 2.74 -6.70
C SER A 431 8.66 1.93 -6.63
N ASP A 432 8.63 0.76 -5.99
CA ASP A 432 9.79 -0.14 -6.01
C ASP A 432 10.30 -0.32 -7.44
N LYS A 433 11.63 -0.31 -7.62
CA LYS A 433 12.30 -0.44 -8.93
C LYS A 433 11.89 -1.70 -9.71
N THR A 434 11.19 -2.65 -9.08
CA THR A 434 10.73 -3.92 -9.64
C THR A 434 9.26 -3.92 -10.11
N GLY A 435 8.45 -2.89 -9.81
CA GLY A 435 7.04 -2.81 -10.25
C GLY A 435 6.09 -3.89 -9.69
N ALA A 436 6.59 -4.82 -8.87
CA ALA A 436 5.82 -5.95 -8.32
C ALA A 436 4.64 -5.48 -7.44
N ASN A 437 4.88 -4.45 -6.62
CA ASN A 437 3.87 -3.83 -5.76
C ASN A 437 2.74 -3.14 -6.55
N ILE A 438 2.98 -2.72 -7.80
CA ILE A 438 1.95 -2.09 -8.64
C ILE A 438 1.04 -3.16 -9.23
N ARG A 439 1.60 -4.23 -9.79
CA ARG A 439 0.81 -5.29 -10.41
C ARG A 439 -0.07 -6.01 -9.40
N GLU A 440 0.49 -6.37 -8.24
CA GLU A 440 -0.26 -7.02 -7.16
C GLU A 440 -1.39 -6.13 -6.62
N LYS A 441 -1.16 -4.81 -6.51
CA LYS A 441 -2.18 -3.86 -6.04
C LYS A 441 -3.21 -3.49 -7.08
N ILE A 442 -2.86 -3.48 -8.36
CA ILE A 442 -3.82 -3.38 -9.44
C ILE A 442 -4.73 -4.61 -9.39
N THR A 443 -4.16 -5.82 -9.34
CA THR A 443 -4.93 -7.06 -9.28
C THR A 443 -5.79 -7.16 -8.01
N LEU A 444 -5.26 -6.75 -6.84
CA LEU A 444 -6.04 -6.71 -5.59
C LEU A 444 -7.12 -5.61 -5.63
N GLY A 445 -6.80 -4.43 -6.15
CA GLY A 445 -7.72 -3.32 -6.31
C GLY A 445 -8.85 -3.63 -7.29
N GLU A 446 -8.55 -4.34 -8.38
CA GLU A 446 -9.53 -4.89 -9.33
C GLU A 446 -10.48 -5.86 -8.61
N LYS A 447 -9.94 -6.85 -7.89
CA LYS A 447 -10.73 -7.81 -7.10
C LYS A 447 -11.62 -7.10 -6.05
N GLN A 448 -11.09 -6.12 -5.34
CA GLN A 448 -11.83 -5.36 -4.31
C GLN A 448 -12.91 -4.43 -4.91
N ALA A 449 -12.62 -3.77 -6.04
CA ALA A 449 -13.59 -2.91 -6.73
C ALA A 449 -14.76 -3.73 -7.28
N LEU A 450 -14.47 -4.92 -7.84
CA LEU A 450 -15.48 -5.85 -8.35
C LEU A 450 -16.36 -6.40 -7.21
N ASN A 451 -15.78 -6.78 -6.07
CA ASN A 451 -16.56 -7.23 -4.91
C ASN A 451 -17.47 -6.11 -4.36
N LYS A 452 -16.98 -4.86 -4.26
CA LYS A 452 -17.79 -3.71 -3.84
C LYS A 452 -18.95 -3.41 -4.79
N ALA A 453 -18.86 -3.77 -6.07
CA ALA A 453 -19.94 -3.56 -7.01
C ALA A 453 -21.18 -4.42 -6.70
N ALA A 454 -20.98 -5.66 -6.26
CA ALA A 454 -22.06 -6.53 -5.80
C ALA A 454 -22.76 -5.96 -4.54
N ASP A 455 -21.98 -5.47 -3.57
CA ASP A 455 -22.50 -4.80 -2.36
C ASP A 455 -23.23 -3.49 -2.67
N THR A 456 -22.72 -2.74 -3.65
CA THR A 456 -23.34 -1.51 -4.13
C THR A 456 -24.69 -1.82 -4.80
N LEU A 457 -24.74 -2.84 -5.66
CA LEU A 457 -25.98 -3.30 -6.27
C LEU A 457 -26.99 -3.78 -5.22
N LYS A 458 -26.52 -4.51 -4.19
CA LYS A 458 -27.34 -4.92 -3.05
C LYS A 458 -27.93 -3.70 -2.33
N SER A 459 -27.12 -2.68 -2.05
CA SER A 459 -27.55 -1.42 -1.42
C SER A 459 -28.60 -0.67 -2.28
N PHE A 460 -28.47 -0.69 -3.61
CA PHE A 460 -29.47 -0.12 -4.52
C PHE A 460 -30.81 -0.86 -4.46
N ILE A 461 -30.79 -2.20 -4.39
CA ILE A 461 -32.01 -3.01 -4.32
C ILE A 461 -32.67 -2.85 -2.94
N GLU A 462 -31.88 -2.84 -1.86
CA GLU A 462 -32.36 -2.60 -0.49
C GLU A 462 -33.01 -1.21 -0.35
N SER A 463 -32.50 -0.21 -1.08
CA SER A 463 -33.09 1.14 -1.14
C SER A 463 -34.20 1.31 -2.18
N GLN A 464 -34.71 0.22 -2.78
CA GLN A 464 -35.79 0.21 -3.78
C GLN A 464 -35.48 1.05 -5.04
N ARG A 465 -34.24 0.99 -5.53
CA ARG A 465 -33.76 1.73 -6.72
C ARG A 465 -33.32 0.81 -7.85
N ILE A 466 -33.91 -0.38 -7.96
CA ILE A 466 -33.51 -1.37 -8.97
C ILE A 466 -33.63 -0.84 -10.41
N GLU A 467 -34.60 0.04 -10.68
CA GLU A 467 -34.77 0.66 -12.01
C GLU A 467 -33.54 1.46 -12.47
N GLN A 468 -32.78 2.04 -11.54
CA GLN A 468 -31.56 2.81 -11.87
C GLN A 468 -30.44 1.92 -12.41
N CYS A 469 -30.43 0.65 -12.01
CA CYS A 469 -29.41 -0.33 -12.38
C CYS A 469 -29.93 -1.41 -13.35
N LYS A 470 -31.22 -1.38 -13.69
CA LYS A 470 -31.88 -2.42 -14.52
C LYS A 470 -31.25 -2.60 -15.90
N SER A 471 -30.66 -1.54 -16.47
CA SER A 471 -29.95 -1.62 -17.75
C SER A 471 -28.68 -2.47 -17.69
N GLN A 472 -28.13 -2.68 -16.50
CA GLN A 472 -26.94 -3.51 -16.27
C GLN A 472 -27.28 -4.94 -15.83
N LEU A 473 -28.57 -5.28 -15.72
CA LEU A 473 -29.01 -6.61 -15.34
C LEU A 473 -29.29 -7.46 -16.58
N ILE A 474 -28.97 -8.75 -16.47
CA ILE A 474 -29.16 -9.78 -17.49
C ILE A 474 -30.04 -10.86 -16.88
N ALA A 475 -31.02 -11.35 -17.63
CA ALA A 475 -31.82 -12.49 -17.23
C ALA A 475 -31.98 -13.47 -18.39
N ASN A 476 -32.21 -14.74 -18.07
CA ASN A 476 -32.56 -15.74 -19.08
C ASN A 476 -33.88 -15.39 -19.78
N ASN A 477 -34.83 -14.82 -19.04
CA ASN A 477 -36.09 -14.32 -19.58
C ASN A 477 -36.15 -12.78 -19.49
N THR A 478 -36.08 -12.12 -20.63
CA THR A 478 -36.13 -10.66 -20.75
C THR A 478 -37.51 -10.09 -20.40
N GLU A 479 -38.58 -10.83 -20.64
CA GLU A 479 -39.94 -10.45 -20.22
C GLU A 479 -40.03 -10.44 -18.69
N PHE A 480 -39.46 -11.45 -18.03
CA PHE A 480 -39.43 -11.47 -16.57
C PHE A 480 -38.62 -10.31 -16.00
N LEU A 481 -37.44 -10.00 -16.57
CA LEU A 481 -36.65 -8.85 -16.15
C LEU A 481 -37.45 -7.54 -16.29
N SER A 482 -38.27 -7.40 -17.34
CA SER A 482 -39.08 -6.19 -17.53
C SER A 482 -40.15 -6.01 -16.44
N THR A 483 -40.68 -7.10 -15.86
CA THR A 483 -41.65 -7.05 -14.75
C THR A 483 -41.06 -6.61 -13.41
N ILE A 484 -39.74 -6.58 -13.26
CA ILE A 484 -39.08 -6.19 -12.01
C ILE A 484 -39.04 -4.67 -11.89
N ASP A 485 -39.68 -4.12 -10.85
CA ASP A 485 -39.77 -2.68 -10.58
C ASP A 485 -39.38 -2.33 -9.13
N ASN A 486 -39.39 -1.03 -8.81
CA ASN A 486 -39.10 -0.54 -7.45
C ASN A 486 -40.21 -0.88 -6.43
N ALA A 487 -41.39 -1.33 -6.88
CA ALA A 487 -42.50 -1.66 -5.99
C ALA A 487 -42.32 -3.04 -5.32
N ARG A 488 -41.51 -3.93 -5.90
CA ARG A 488 -41.18 -5.22 -5.29
C ARG A 488 -40.36 -5.01 -4.00
N PRO A 489 -40.77 -5.62 -2.87
CA PRO A 489 -40.01 -5.55 -1.62
C PRO A 489 -38.59 -6.08 -1.76
N ALA A 490 -37.62 -5.40 -1.16
CA ALA A 490 -36.22 -5.83 -1.14
C ALA A 490 -36.03 -7.23 -0.54
N SER A 491 -36.87 -7.62 0.42
CA SER A 491 -36.84 -8.94 1.07
C SER A 491 -37.20 -10.10 0.13
N SER A 492 -37.76 -9.83 -1.04
CA SER A 492 -38.05 -10.86 -2.05
C SER A 492 -36.82 -11.29 -2.85
N TYR A 493 -35.73 -10.51 -2.80
CA TYR A 493 -34.51 -10.82 -3.51
C TYR A 493 -33.56 -11.63 -2.64
N LEU A 494 -33.17 -12.81 -3.14
CA LEU A 494 -32.09 -13.60 -2.54
C LEU A 494 -30.81 -13.36 -3.34
N PHE A 495 -29.77 -12.88 -2.66
CA PHE A 495 -28.46 -12.64 -3.26
C PHE A 495 -27.58 -13.89 -3.15
N ARG A 496 -26.89 -14.20 -4.24
CA ARG A 496 -25.82 -15.20 -4.34
C ARG A 496 -24.60 -14.54 -4.95
N ASP A 497 -23.43 -15.16 -4.83
CA ASP A 497 -22.18 -14.57 -5.33
C ASP A 497 -22.15 -14.40 -6.86
N PHE A 498 -22.98 -15.16 -7.56
CA PHE A 498 -23.04 -15.21 -9.02
C PHE A 498 -24.32 -14.60 -9.60
N GLY A 499 -25.24 -14.10 -8.76
CA GLY A 499 -26.46 -13.44 -9.21
C GLY A 499 -27.55 -13.34 -8.14
N ILE A 500 -28.75 -12.96 -8.57
CA ILE A 500 -29.89 -12.67 -7.72
C ILE A 500 -31.07 -13.54 -8.13
N CYS A 501 -31.80 -14.04 -7.14
CA CYS A 501 -33.11 -14.67 -7.31
C CYS A 501 -34.21 -13.70 -6.84
N PRO A 502 -34.96 -13.06 -7.76
CA PRO A 502 -36.01 -12.08 -7.41
C PRO A 502 -37.27 -12.69 -6.78
N VAL A 503 -37.32 -14.02 -6.64
CA VAL A 503 -38.47 -14.78 -6.11
C VAL A 503 -38.10 -15.56 -4.85
N GLY A 504 -37.02 -15.17 -4.17
CA GLY A 504 -36.63 -15.71 -2.87
C GLY A 504 -36.32 -17.21 -2.82
N GLY A 505 -36.00 -17.84 -3.96
CA GLY A 505 -35.70 -19.28 -4.04
C GLY A 505 -36.92 -20.21 -3.97
N GLY A 506 -38.16 -19.70 -3.98
CA GLY A 506 -39.36 -20.52 -3.81
C GLY A 506 -39.91 -21.20 -5.07
N PHE A 507 -39.58 -20.71 -6.26
CA PHE A 507 -40.23 -21.10 -7.52
C PHE A 507 -39.35 -21.95 -8.45
N CYS A 508 -38.43 -22.74 -7.90
CA CYS A 508 -37.58 -23.65 -8.68
C CYS A 508 -38.40 -24.70 -9.48
N ASN A 509 -39.58 -25.09 -8.97
CA ASN A 509 -40.48 -26.03 -9.65
C ASN A 509 -41.12 -25.48 -10.93
N GLU A 510 -41.03 -24.17 -11.17
CA GLU A 510 -41.50 -23.53 -12.39
C GLU A 510 -40.34 -22.95 -13.21
N GLY A 511 -39.10 -22.99 -12.71
CA GLY A 511 -38.01 -22.21 -13.32
C GLY A 511 -37.51 -22.69 -14.70
N GLY A 512 -38.03 -23.80 -15.23
CA GLY A 512 -37.62 -24.41 -16.50
C GLY A 512 -38.42 -23.95 -17.72
N ALA A 513 -38.40 -24.77 -18.77
CA ALA A 513 -39.05 -24.48 -20.05
C ALA A 513 -40.59 -24.50 -19.95
N ALA A 514 -41.25 -23.73 -20.83
CA ALA A 514 -42.71 -23.67 -20.88
C ALA A 514 -43.32 -24.97 -21.41
N VAL A 515 -44.27 -25.56 -20.67
CA VAL A 515 -45.07 -26.72 -21.10
C VAL A 515 -46.24 -26.27 -21.96
N ALA A 516 -46.90 -25.19 -21.53
CA ALA A 516 -48.02 -24.59 -22.23
C ALA A 516 -47.98 -23.06 -22.05
N MET A 517 -47.49 -22.35 -23.06
CA MET A 517 -47.32 -20.89 -23.02
C MET A 517 -48.63 -20.14 -22.70
N LYS A 518 -49.78 -20.62 -23.20
CA LYS A 518 -51.09 -19.99 -22.96
C LYS A 518 -51.64 -20.21 -21.54
N ALA A 519 -51.19 -21.26 -20.85
CA ALA A 519 -51.66 -21.61 -19.51
C ALA A 519 -50.66 -21.22 -18.41
N ASN A 520 -49.52 -20.61 -18.78
CA ASN A 520 -48.44 -20.21 -17.86
C ASN A 520 -47.89 -21.38 -17.02
N ILE A 521 -47.87 -22.60 -17.59
CA ILE A 521 -47.37 -23.82 -16.94
C ILE A 521 -45.96 -24.11 -17.44
N TYR A 522 -45.04 -24.36 -16.51
CA TYR A 522 -43.61 -24.57 -16.77
C TYR A 522 -43.09 -25.83 -16.07
N HIS A 523 -42.04 -26.40 -16.63
CA HIS A 523 -41.30 -27.47 -15.98
C HIS A 523 -40.44 -26.93 -14.83
N PRO A 524 -40.07 -27.81 -13.87
CA PRO A 524 -38.98 -27.52 -12.94
C PRO A 524 -37.69 -27.16 -13.68
N VAL A 525 -36.82 -26.40 -13.01
CA VAL A 525 -35.46 -26.17 -13.51
C VAL A 525 -34.77 -27.50 -13.75
N THR A 526 -34.06 -27.62 -14.88
CA THR A 526 -33.24 -28.79 -15.18
C THR A 526 -32.11 -28.92 -14.17
N ALA A 527 -32.07 -30.03 -13.43
CA ALA A 527 -31.00 -30.30 -12.49
C ALA A 527 -29.64 -30.36 -13.20
N GLY A 528 -28.63 -29.75 -12.62
CA GLY A 528 -27.30 -29.62 -13.20
C GLY A 528 -26.21 -29.76 -12.14
N TYR A 529 -25.12 -29.00 -12.29
CA TYR A 529 -24.01 -29.00 -11.33
C TYR A 529 -24.46 -28.57 -9.92
N LEU A 530 -25.26 -27.51 -9.84
CA LEU A 530 -25.81 -26.98 -8.58
C LEU A 530 -27.03 -27.78 -8.04
N GLY A 531 -27.32 -28.95 -8.62
CA GLY A 531 -28.48 -29.77 -8.25
C GLY A 531 -29.81 -29.20 -8.73
N GLU A 532 -30.88 -29.39 -7.96
CA GLU A 532 -32.26 -28.98 -8.33
C GLU A 532 -32.47 -27.46 -8.28
N GLN A 533 -31.64 -26.72 -7.54
CA GLN A 533 -31.64 -25.25 -7.52
C GLN A 533 -30.65 -24.67 -8.55
N ASN A 534 -30.69 -25.18 -9.78
CA ASN A 534 -29.77 -24.74 -10.84
C ASN A 534 -30.13 -23.35 -11.39
N CYS A 535 -29.78 -22.30 -10.63
CA CYS A 535 -30.07 -20.92 -10.97
C CYS A 535 -29.55 -20.52 -12.36
N ILE A 536 -28.43 -21.09 -12.82
CA ILE A 536 -27.80 -20.77 -14.10
C ILE A 536 -28.77 -20.98 -15.28
N GLN A 537 -29.57 -22.05 -15.23
CA GLN A 537 -30.59 -22.41 -16.23
C GLN A 537 -31.99 -21.86 -15.92
N CYS A 538 -32.18 -21.29 -14.73
CA CYS A 538 -33.50 -20.86 -14.28
C CYS A 538 -33.96 -19.59 -15.02
N ARG A 539 -35.22 -19.56 -15.44
CA ARG A 539 -35.83 -18.40 -16.12
C ARG A 539 -35.85 -17.13 -15.26
N PHE A 540 -35.93 -17.30 -13.94
CA PHE A 540 -36.04 -16.21 -12.97
C PHE A 540 -34.68 -15.65 -12.55
N PHE A 541 -33.60 -16.31 -12.94
CA PHE A 541 -32.27 -15.90 -12.55
C PHE A 541 -31.90 -14.59 -13.23
N VAL A 542 -31.42 -13.66 -12.41
CA VAL A 542 -30.93 -12.35 -12.84
C VAL A 542 -29.49 -12.23 -12.40
N THR A 543 -28.61 -11.88 -13.32
CA THR A 543 -27.20 -11.61 -13.06
C THR A 543 -26.84 -10.27 -13.70
N GLY A 544 -25.56 -9.94 -13.72
CA GLY A 544 -25.05 -8.73 -14.36
C GLY A 544 -23.55 -8.67 -14.22
N PRO A 545 -22.93 -7.61 -14.75
CA PRO A 545 -21.51 -7.37 -14.56
C PRO A 545 -21.07 -7.53 -13.10
N ALA A 546 -21.93 -7.20 -12.11
CA ALA A 546 -21.60 -7.16 -10.67
C ALA A 546 -21.22 -8.53 -10.11
N PHE A 547 -21.70 -9.57 -10.77
CA PHE A 547 -21.51 -10.96 -10.39
C PHE A 547 -20.57 -11.69 -11.35
N MET A 548 -19.90 -10.98 -12.27
CA MET A 548 -19.07 -11.58 -13.32
C MET A 548 -17.98 -12.49 -12.75
N MET A 549 -17.32 -12.07 -11.66
CA MET A 549 -16.27 -12.89 -11.05
C MET A 549 -16.81 -14.12 -10.32
N GLY A 550 -17.98 -14.01 -9.69
CA GLY A 550 -18.67 -15.17 -9.13
C GLY A 550 -19.12 -16.17 -10.20
N LEU A 551 -19.57 -15.68 -11.37
CA LEU A 551 -19.87 -16.52 -12.53
C LEU A 551 -18.62 -17.23 -13.06
N ALA A 552 -17.49 -16.52 -13.17
CA ALA A 552 -16.21 -17.09 -13.58
C ALA A 552 -15.69 -18.12 -12.57
N ALA A 553 -15.88 -17.88 -11.28
CA ALA A 553 -15.52 -18.82 -10.23
C ALA A 553 -16.25 -20.17 -10.35
N ILE A 554 -17.57 -20.13 -10.55
CA ILE A 554 -18.38 -21.34 -10.80
C ILE A 554 -18.01 -21.98 -12.14
N PHE A 555 -17.68 -21.19 -13.16
CA PHE A 555 -17.22 -21.72 -14.44
C PHE A 555 -15.94 -22.55 -14.27
N ASN A 556 -14.96 -22.07 -13.50
CA ASN A 556 -13.71 -22.80 -13.22
C ASN A 556 -13.96 -24.09 -12.44
N GLU A 557 -14.84 -24.05 -11.45
CA GLU A 557 -15.27 -25.22 -10.68
C GLU A 557 -15.95 -26.28 -11.56
N LEU A 558 -16.82 -25.84 -12.47
CA LEU A 558 -17.51 -26.71 -13.42
C LEU A 558 -16.53 -27.33 -14.43
N CYS A 559 -15.56 -26.57 -14.93
CA CYS A 559 -14.48 -27.06 -15.76
C CYS A 559 -13.68 -28.18 -15.08
N LEU A 560 -13.41 -28.05 -13.78
CA LEU A 560 -12.73 -29.10 -12.99
C LEU A 560 -13.60 -30.37 -12.88
N ALA A 561 -14.91 -30.20 -12.65
CA ALA A 561 -15.85 -31.31 -12.57
C ALA A 561 -15.99 -32.06 -13.90
N ILE A 562 -16.04 -31.33 -15.02
CA ILE A 562 -16.07 -31.88 -16.39
C ILE A 562 -14.79 -32.65 -16.66
N ASN A 563 -13.62 -32.07 -16.37
CA ASN A 563 -12.32 -32.73 -16.56
C ASN A 563 -12.26 -34.05 -15.78
N THR A 564 -12.71 -34.04 -14.51
CA THR A 564 -12.79 -35.24 -13.68
C THR A 564 -13.71 -36.31 -14.27
N GLN A 565 -14.89 -35.95 -14.79
CA GLN A 565 -15.78 -36.92 -15.44
C GLN A 565 -15.18 -37.44 -16.75
N SER A 566 -14.53 -36.58 -17.54
CA SER A 566 -13.87 -36.93 -18.81
C SER A 566 -12.74 -37.94 -18.61
N GLN A 567 -11.89 -37.74 -17.59
CA GLN A 567 -10.84 -38.70 -17.25
C GLN A 567 -11.40 -40.08 -16.88
N ARG A 568 -12.48 -40.12 -16.09
CA ARG A 568 -13.13 -41.39 -15.74
C ARG A 568 -13.80 -42.04 -16.95
N TYR A 569 -14.40 -41.24 -17.83
CA TYR A 569 -14.98 -41.71 -19.08
C TYR A 569 -13.92 -42.38 -19.97
N SER A 570 -12.78 -41.71 -20.20
CA SER A 570 -11.67 -42.26 -20.99
C SER A 570 -11.09 -43.55 -20.40
N HIS A 571 -11.04 -43.66 -19.07
CA HIS A 571 -10.61 -44.90 -18.41
C HIS A 571 -11.56 -46.07 -18.69
N LEU A 572 -12.87 -45.84 -18.59
CA LEU A 572 -13.89 -46.86 -18.87
C LEU A 572 -13.90 -47.26 -20.35
N GLU A 573 -13.65 -46.30 -21.25
CA GLU A 573 -13.52 -46.55 -22.68
C GLU A 573 -12.31 -47.46 -22.99
N LYS A 574 -11.16 -47.23 -22.35
CA LYS A 574 -10.00 -48.12 -22.46
C LYS A 574 -10.29 -49.52 -21.94
N GLU A 575 -10.95 -49.64 -20.79
CA GLU A 575 -11.36 -50.95 -20.25
C GLU A 575 -12.33 -51.67 -21.20
N LEU A 576 -13.21 -50.92 -21.86
CA LEU A 576 -14.14 -51.45 -22.86
C LEU A 576 -13.37 -51.99 -24.08
N ASP A 577 -12.43 -51.22 -24.62
CA ASP A 577 -11.59 -51.63 -25.76
C ASP A 577 -10.78 -52.88 -25.44
N ASP A 578 -10.16 -52.94 -24.24
CA ASP A 578 -9.44 -54.12 -23.75
C ASP A 578 -10.38 -55.35 -23.61
N THR A 579 -11.63 -55.12 -23.22
CA THR A 579 -12.62 -56.20 -23.11
C THR A 579 -13.09 -56.67 -24.49
N VAL A 580 -13.28 -55.76 -25.43
CA VAL A 580 -13.67 -56.06 -26.82
C VAL A 580 -12.56 -56.85 -27.51
N THR A 581 -11.31 -56.43 -27.41
CA THR A 581 -10.16 -57.17 -27.98
C THR A 581 -10.05 -58.59 -27.40
N LYS A 582 -10.23 -58.78 -26.09
CA LYS A 582 -10.29 -60.13 -25.47
C LYS A 582 -11.43 -60.99 -26.04
N ILE A 583 -12.62 -60.40 -26.24
CA ILE A 583 -13.76 -61.10 -26.85
C ILE A 583 -13.45 -61.52 -28.29
N GLU A 584 -12.76 -60.68 -29.07
CA GLU A 584 -12.36 -60.99 -30.44
C GLU A 584 -11.33 -62.13 -30.49
N ILE A 585 -10.30 -62.08 -29.64
CA ILE A 585 -9.30 -63.15 -29.51
C ILE A 585 -9.98 -64.49 -29.17
N LEU A 586 -10.85 -64.51 -28.16
CA LEU A 586 -11.61 -65.71 -27.78
C LEU A 586 -12.53 -66.18 -28.91
N SER A 587 -13.15 -65.26 -29.65
CA SER A 587 -14.01 -65.62 -30.79
C SER A 587 -13.22 -66.31 -31.89
N HIS A 588 -12.00 -65.85 -32.16
CA HIS A 588 -11.09 -66.48 -33.11
C HIS A 588 -10.61 -67.86 -32.63
N GLN A 589 -10.26 -68.00 -31.35
CA GLN A 589 -9.87 -69.30 -30.77
C GLN A 589 -11.01 -70.32 -30.82
N ILE A 590 -12.24 -69.92 -30.50
CA ILE A 590 -13.43 -70.78 -30.60
C ILE A 590 -13.65 -71.22 -32.05
N TYR A 591 -13.47 -70.32 -33.03
CA TYR A 591 -13.57 -70.66 -34.45
C TYR A 591 -12.54 -71.72 -34.86
N GLN A 592 -11.27 -71.55 -34.46
CA GLN A 592 -10.21 -72.52 -34.75
C GLN A 592 -10.47 -73.90 -34.11
N GLN A 593 -10.90 -73.95 -32.85
CA GLN A 593 -11.18 -75.21 -32.16
C GLN A 593 -12.42 -75.93 -32.71
N LYS A 594 -13.44 -75.19 -33.17
CA LYS A 594 -14.58 -75.78 -33.89
C LYS A 594 -14.18 -76.40 -35.23
N ALA A 595 -13.25 -75.77 -35.95
CA ALA A 595 -12.70 -76.35 -37.18
C ALA A 595 -11.91 -77.65 -36.92
N GLN A 596 -11.34 -77.82 -35.73
CA GLN A 596 -10.59 -79.01 -35.29
C GLN A 596 -11.43 -80.05 -34.52
N SER A 597 -12.76 -79.89 -34.46
CA SER A 597 -13.70 -80.80 -33.74
C SER A 597 -13.39 -80.99 -32.24
N THR A 598 -12.85 -79.97 -31.57
CA THR A 598 -12.51 -80.01 -30.12
C THR A 598 -13.60 -79.37 -29.26
N GLN A 599 -13.68 -79.70 -27.97
CA GLN A 599 -14.74 -79.21 -27.06
C GLN A 599 -14.51 -77.75 -26.63
N THR A 600 -15.45 -76.84 -26.95
CA THR A 600 -15.31 -75.37 -26.74
C THR A 600 -16.04 -74.78 -25.53
N SER A 601 -16.71 -75.62 -24.72
CA SER A 601 -17.65 -75.16 -23.67
C SER A 601 -17.07 -74.19 -22.64
N MET A 602 -15.78 -74.32 -22.26
CA MET A 602 -15.14 -73.40 -21.31
C MET A 602 -14.89 -72.02 -21.91
N LEU A 603 -14.37 -71.94 -23.14
CA LEU A 603 -14.10 -70.68 -23.83
C LEU A 603 -15.39 -69.91 -24.15
N GLU A 604 -16.47 -70.63 -24.47
CA GLU A 604 -17.79 -70.02 -24.66
C GLU A 604 -18.34 -69.44 -23.34
N GLY A 605 -18.09 -70.11 -22.21
CA GLY A 605 -18.41 -69.59 -20.88
C GLY A 605 -17.61 -68.33 -20.50
N GLU A 606 -16.31 -68.29 -20.80
CA GLU A 606 -15.47 -67.10 -20.60
C GLU A 606 -15.89 -65.93 -21.50
N LYS A 607 -16.18 -66.20 -22.77
CA LYS A 607 -16.71 -65.20 -23.71
C LYS A 607 -18.03 -64.60 -23.21
N LEU A 608 -18.95 -65.42 -22.67
CA LEU A 608 -20.22 -64.94 -22.11
C LEU A 608 -19.99 -64.02 -20.90
N LYS A 609 -19.02 -64.32 -20.03
CA LYS A 609 -18.65 -63.44 -18.90
C LYS A 609 -18.16 -62.07 -19.39
N LEU A 610 -17.23 -62.05 -20.34
CA LEU A 610 -16.72 -60.80 -20.92
C LEU A 610 -17.79 -60.02 -21.67
N GLN A 611 -18.74 -60.69 -22.34
CA GLN A 611 -19.89 -60.02 -22.96
C GLN A 611 -20.82 -59.37 -21.93
N SER A 612 -20.98 -59.97 -20.75
CA SER A 612 -21.71 -59.36 -19.64
C SER A 612 -20.97 -58.15 -19.08
N GLU A 613 -19.65 -58.25 -18.90
CA GLU A 613 -18.78 -57.16 -18.48
C GLU A 613 -18.85 -55.97 -19.46
N ARG A 614 -18.78 -56.24 -20.77
CA ARG A 614 -18.96 -55.23 -21.82
C ARG A 614 -20.27 -54.46 -21.70
N ARG A 615 -21.39 -55.15 -21.40
CA ARG A 615 -22.70 -54.49 -21.20
C ARG A 615 -22.69 -53.59 -19.97
N LYS A 616 -22.04 -54.03 -18.89
CA LYS A 616 -21.89 -53.23 -17.66
C LYS A 616 -21.05 -51.98 -17.92
N LEU A 617 -19.91 -52.11 -18.59
CA LEU A 617 -19.04 -51.00 -18.97
C LEU A 617 -19.78 -49.99 -19.85
N ASN A 618 -20.50 -50.44 -20.88
CA ASN A 618 -21.32 -49.56 -21.72
C ASN A 618 -22.37 -48.78 -20.91
N SER A 619 -23.02 -49.43 -19.94
CA SER A 619 -23.99 -48.75 -19.08
C SER A 619 -23.32 -47.70 -18.18
N GLU A 620 -22.14 -47.98 -17.63
CA GLU A 620 -21.39 -47.01 -16.82
C GLU A 620 -20.91 -45.81 -17.66
N ILE A 621 -20.43 -46.06 -18.89
CA ILE A 621 -20.05 -45.04 -19.87
C ILE A 621 -21.24 -44.13 -20.18
N GLU A 622 -22.43 -44.70 -20.42
CA GLU A 622 -23.65 -43.92 -20.70
C GLU A 622 -24.04 -43.02 -19.51
N VAL A 623 -23.93 -43.53 -18.28
CA VAL A 623 -24.18 -42.73 -17.06
C VAL A 623 -23.21 -41.55 -16.97
N LYS A 624 -21.92 -41.77 -17.26
CA LYS A 624 -20.90 -40.71 -17.27
C LYS A 624 -21.11 -39.70 -18.39
N ALA A 625 -21.47 -40.15 -19.59
CA ALA A 625 -21.79 -39.29 -20.72
C ALA A 625 -22.97 -38.36 -20.39
N LYS A 626 -24.07 -38.90 -19.85
CA LYS A 626 -25.24 -38.10 -19.45
C LYS A 626 -24.90 -37.07 -18.37
N LYS A 627 -24.06 -37.44 -17.39
CA LYS A 627 -23.62 -36.50 -16.35
C LYS A 627 -22.76 -35.38 -16.95
N MET A 628 -21.87 -35.70 -17.87
CA MET A 628 -21.03 -34.73 -18.55
C MET A 628 -21.85 -33.77 -19.43
N ASP A 629 -22.87 -34.29 -20.12
CA ASP A 629 -23.80 -33.49 -20.93
C ASP A 629 -24.52 -32.42 -20.11
N LEU A 630 -25.01 -32.78 -18.91
CA LEU A 630 -25.61 -31.83 -17.97
C LEU A 630 -24.62 -30.71 -17.57
N TYR A 631 -23.38 -31.07 -17.23
CA TYR A 631 -22.35 -30.11 -16.84
C TYR A 631 -21.93 -29.20 -18.01
N MET A 632 -21.79 -29.76 -19.21
CA MET A 632 -21.48 -28.98 -20.42
C MET A 632 -22.61 -28.00 -20.77
N SER A 633 -23.86 -28.39 -20.56
CA SER A 633 -25.02 -27.49 -20.73
C SER A 633 -24.96 -26.29 -19.78
N ASP A 634 -24.63 -26.53 -18.51
CA ASP A 634 -24.42 -25.45 -17.52
C ASP A 634 -23.22 -24.56 -17.87
N MET A 635 -22.13 -25.16 -18.35
CA MET A 635 -20.93 -24.44 -18.79
C MET A 635 -21.25 -23.49 -19.94
N ASN A 636 -22.05 -23.95 -20.91
CA ASN A 636 -22.51 -23.13 -22.03
C ASN A 636 -23.41 -21.98 -21.56
N ALA A 637 -24.30 -22.23 -20.60
CA ALA A 637 -25.17 -21.19 -20.04
C ALA A 637 -24.37 -20.14 -19.26
N LEU A 638 -23.38 -20.53 -18.44
CA LEU A 638 -22.46 -19.62 -17.76
C LEU A 638 -21.66 -18.78 -18.76
N HIS A 639 -21.12 -19.42 -19.80
CA HIS A 639 -20.37 -18.73 -20.85
C HIS A 639 -21.24 -17.67 -21.56
N LYS A 640 -22.50 -17.99 -21.86
CA LYS A 640 -23.47 -17.03 -22.40
C LYS A 640 -23.70 -15.84 -21.46
N HIS A 641 -23.83 -16.08 -20.16
CA HIS A 641 -23.98 -15.01 -19.16
C HIS A 641 -22.75 -14.11 -19.10
N LEU A 642 -21.55 -14.69 -19.07
CA LEU A 642 -20.27 -13.96 -19.07
C LEU A 642 -20.11 -13.07 -20.31
N LEU A 643 -20.37 -13.61 -21.50
CA LEU A 643 -20.35 -12.84 -22.75
C LEU A 643 -21.40 -11.72 -22.76
N SER A 644 -22.57 -11.98 -22.19
CA SER A 644 -23.63 -10.96 -22.08
C SER A 644 -23.21 -9.84 -21.13
N CYS A 645 -22.57 -10.17 -19.99
CA CYS A 645 -22.00 -9.19 -19.07
C CYS A 645 -20.92 -8.36 -19.75
N GLN A 646 -20.02 -9.00 -20.51
CA GLN A 646 -18.99 -8.32 -21.28
C GLN A 646 -19.58 -7.37 -22.33
N ALA A 647 -20.64 -7.78 -23.02
CA ALA A 647 -21.33 -6.94 -24.00
C ALA A 647 -22.00 -5.70 -23.38
N ILE A 648 -22.50 -5.79 -22.14
CA ILE A 648 -23.06 -4.63 -21.42
C ILE A 648 -21.94 -3.64 -21.06
N ILE A 649 -20.83 -4.13 -20.49
CA ILE A 649 -19.68 -3.30 -20.13
C ILE A 649 -19.17 -2.53 -21.37
N ASN A 650 -19.05 -3.22 -22.51
CA ASN A 650 -18.50 -2.64 -23.73
C ASN A 650 -19.49 -1.74 -24.50
N LYS A 651 -20.81 -1.85 -24.26
CA LYS A 651 -21.82 -0.97 -24.90
C LYS A 651 -21.92 0.38 -24.19
N ASP A 652 -21.89 0.39 -22.86
CA ASP A 652 -22.06 1.60 -22.06
C ASP A 652 -20.81 2.52 -22.04
N SER A 653 -19.67 2.08 -22.61
CA SER A 653 -18.51 2.97 -22.85
C SER A 653 -18.74 3.96 -24.01
N SER A 654 -19.77 3.73 -24.84
CA SER A 654 -20.03 4.50 -26.08
C SER A 654 -21.21 5.48 -26.01
N SER A 655 -21.97 5.50 -24.91
CA SER A 655 -23.16 6.36 -24.75
C SER A 655 -22.89 7.56 -23.81
N GLU A 656 -23.27 8.77 -24.25
CA GLU A 656 -23.13 10.02 -23.47
C GLU A 656 -24.11 10.13 -22.26
N ASP A 657 -25.00 9.15 -22.07
CA ASP A 657 -26.01 9.16 -21.01
C ASP A 657 -25.36 9.01 -19.61
N THR A 658 -25.79 9.88 -18.70
CA THR A 658 -25.41 9.93 -17.28
C THR A 658 -26.09 8.81 -16.46
N LYS A 659 -25.98 7.56 -16.91
CA LYS A 659 -26.45 6.40 -16.13
C LYS A 659 -25.31 5.85 -15.27
N LEU A 660 -25.62 5.59 -13.99
CA LEU A 660 -24.68 5.10 -12.97
C LEU A 660 -24.12 3.73 -13.39
N GLN A 661 -22.84 3.62 -13.73
CA GLN A 661 -22.16 2.34 -13.99
C GLN A 661 -21.71 1.71 -12.67
N LEU A 662 -22.04 0.45 -12.44
CA LEU A 662 -21.72 -0.25 -11.19
C LEU A 662 -20.26 -0.71 -11.11
N ILE A 663 -19.55 -0.88 -12.24
CA ILE A 663 -18.33 -1.72 -12.26
C ILE A 663 -17.09 -1.13 -12.90
N VAL A 664 -17.20 -0.11 -13.74
CA VAL A 664 -16.00 0.35 -14.43
C VAL A 664 -16.08 1.85 -14.70
N PRO A 665 -15.02 2.62 -14.41
CA PRO A 665 -14.80 3.89 -15.08
C PRO A 665 -14.80 3.66 -16.61
N ARG A 666 -15.29 4.62 -17.40
CA ARG A 666 -15.54 4.48 -18.86
C ARG A 666 -14.35 3.97 -19.71
N ASP A 667 -13.13 3.92 -19.17
CA ASP A 667 -11.87 3.70 -19.89
C ASP A 667 -11.27 2.28 -19.77
N PHE A 668 -11.91 1.32 -19.08
CA PHE A 668 -11.39 -0.05 -18.98
C PHE A 668 -12.24 -1.06 -19.78
N SER A 669 -11.57 -1.86 -20.61
CA SER A 669 -12.15 -3.02 -21.28
C SER A 669 -11.88 -4.29 -20.50
N VAL A 670 -12.92 -5.01 -20.09
CA VAL A 670 -12.81 -6.34 -19.49
C VAL A 670 -12.98 -7.39 -20.58
N SER A 671 -12.02 -8.32 -20.71
CA SER A 671 -12.13 -9.49 -21.58
C SER A 671 -12.19 -10.78 -20.77
N PHE A 672 -13.05 -11.70 -21.22
CA PHE A 672 -13.08 -13.07 -20.73
C PHE A 672 -12.39 -13.96 -21.76
N GLU A 673 -11.40 -14.74 -21.32
CA GLU A 673 -10.65 -15.67 -22.15
C GLU A 673 -10.64 -17.04 -21.49
N ILE A 674 -10.77 -18.09 -22.31
CA ILE A 674 -10.64 -19.48 -21.88
C ILE A 674 -9.23 -19.92 -22.27
N SER A 675 -8.41 -20.22 -21.27
CA SER A 675 -7.05 -20.74 -21.45
C SER A 675 -6.96 -22.20 -21.01
N GLU A 676 -6.11 -22.96 -21.68
CA GLU A 676 -5.71 -24.27 -21.20
C GLU A 676 -4.65 -24.08 -20.10
N VAL A 677 -4.86 -24.71 -18.95
CA VAL A 677 -4.03 -24.56 -17.74
C VAL A 677 -3.65 -25.92 -17.19
N SER A 678 -2.61 -25.95 -16.35
CA SER A 678 -2.18 -27.19 -15.69
C SER A 678 -3.23 -27.70 -14.70
N GLY A 679 -3.19 -29.00 -14.41
CA GLY A 679 -4.09 -29.60 -13.43
C GLY A 679 -3.90 -29.00 -12.02
N PHE A 680 -2.66 -28.67 -11.64
CA PHE A 680 -2.38 -28.06 -10.34
C PHE A 680 -2.86 -26.61 -10.26
N GLN A 681 -2.68 -25.82 -11.33
CA GLN A 681 -3.21 -24.47 -11.42
C GLN A 681 -4.74 -24.48 -11.29
N GLN A 682 -5.42 -25.35 -12.06
CA GLN A 682 -6.89 -25.47 -11.99
C GLN A 682 -7.38 -25.80 -10.57
N LEU A 683 -6.74 -26.76 -9.90
CA LEU A 683 -7.09 -27.11 -8.51
C LEU A 683 -6.86 -25.94 -7.55
N SER A 684 -5.78 -25.19 -7.74
CA SER A 684 -5.44 -24.04 -6.89
C SER A 684 -6.41 -22.88 -7.08
N GLU A 685 -6.79 -22.56 -8.31
CA GLU A 685 -7.75 -21.49 -8.62
C GLU A 685 -9.15 -21.80 -8.03
N VAL A 686 -9.62 -23.05 -8.12
CA VAL A 686 -10.89 -23.46 -7.50
C VAL A 686 -10.85 -23.30 -5.98
N CYS A 687 -9.73 -23.66 -5.35
CA CYS A 687 -9.56 -23.46 -3.91
C CYS A 687 -9.47 -21.97 -3.52
N GLU A 688 -8.84 -21.12 -4.33
CA GLU A 688 -8.83 -19.66 -4.08
C GLU A 688 -10.26 -19.10 -4.20
N ASN A 689 -11.00 -19.53 -5.23
CA ASN A 689 -12.37 -19.11 -5.46
C ASN A 689 -13.31 -19.51 -4.32
N ALA A 690 -13.18 -20.72 -3.77
CA ALA A 690 -14.01 -21.18 -2.66
C ALA A 690 -13.74 -20.44 -1.34
N GLU A 691 -12.52 -19.92 -1.15
CA GLU A 691 -12.24 -19.04 -0.02
C GLU A 691 -12.87 -17.64 -0.19
N LEU A 692 -13.00 -17.17 -1.44
CA LEU A 692 -13.58 -15.87 -1.77
C LEU A 692 -15.12 -15.87 -1.85
N TYR A 693 -15.72 -16.92 -2.44
CA TYR A 693 -17.15 -17.00 -2.74
C TYR A 693 -17.81 -18.16 -2.01
N HIS A 694 -18.91 -17.88 -1.29
CA HIS A 694 -19.66 -18.88 -0.52
C HIS A 694 -20.40 -19.88 -1.40
N SER A 695 -20.69 -19.50 -2.64
CA SER A 695 -21.42 -20.33 -3.62
C SER A 695 -20.53 -21.36 -4.30
N CYS A 696 -19.21 -21.25 -4.16
CA CYS A 696 -18.24 -22.17 -4.74
C CYS A 696 -17.87 -23.27 -3.75
N THR A 697 -17.64 -24.49 -4.24
CA THR A 697 -17.21 -25.61 -3.41
C THR A 697 -15.78 -26.05 -3.71
N ASP A 698 -15.08 -26.47 -2.67
CA ASP A 698 -13.68 -26.86 -2.68
C ASP A 698 -13.49 -28.39 -2.55
N GLU A 699 -14.58 -29.13 -2.34
CA GLU A 699 -14.61 -30.59 -2.08
C GLU A 699 -13.80 -31.42 -3.09
N GLN A 700 -13.88 -31.08 -4.39
CA GLN A 700 -13.19 -31.82 -5.45
C GLN A 700 -11.71 -31.43 -5.58
N ALA A 701 -11.32 -30.27 -5.04
CA ALA A 701 -10.05 -29.63 -5.31
C ALA A 701 -9.06 -29.75 -4.13
N VAL A 702 -9.50 -29.45 -2.90
CA VAL A 702 -8.60 -29.32 -1.73
C VAL A 702 -7.76 -30.56 -1.52
N THR A 703 -8.40 -31.73 -1.39
CA THR A 703 -7.68 -32.98 -1.09
C THR A 703 -6.66 -33.31 -2.18
N ARG A 704 -7.02 -33.16 -3.46
CA ARG A 704 -6.12 -33.46 -4.58
C ARG A 704 -4.94 -32.49 -4.63
N ARG A 705 -5.19 -31.20 -4.38
CA ARG A 705 -4.17 -30.17 -4.31
C ARG A 705 -3.21 -30.39 -3.14
N SER A 706 -3.75 -30.62 -1.95
CA SER A 706 -2.99 -30.91 -0.73
C SER A 706 -2.08 -32.13 -0.90
N GLN A 707 -2.59 -33.19 -1.53
CA GLN A 707 -1.77 -34.37 -1.85
C GLN A 707 -0.65 -34.07 -2.86
N ALA A 708 -0.89 -33.19 -3.84
CA ALA A 708 0.16 -32.74 -4.76
C ALA A 708 1.24 -31.93 -4.04
N LEU A 709 0.84 -31.04 -3.12
CA LEU A 709 1.75 -30.26 -2.27
C LEU A 709 2.58 -31.17 -1.37
N ASP A 710 1.97 -32.15 -0.70
CA ASP A 710 2.69 -33.11 0.15
C ASP A 710 3.69 -33.96 -0.66
N LYS A 711 3.32 -34.39 -1.87
CA LYS A 711 4.26 -35.09 -2.78
C LYS A 711 5.47 -34.22 -3.10
N MET A 712 5.26 -32.94 -3.37
CA MET A 712 6.33 -31.99 -3.62
C MET A 712 7.23 -31.79 -2.39
N LEU A 713 6.64 -31.67 -1.19
CA LEU A 713 7.39 -31.58 0.07
C LEU A 713 8.28 -32.82 0.29
N VAL A 714 7.73 -34.02 0.10
CA VAL A 714 8.47 -35.28 0.25
C VAL A 714 9.66 -35.35 -0.71
N LYS A 715 9.47 -34.99 -1.99
CA LYS A 715 10.57 -34.96 -2.98
C LYS A 715 11.69 -33.99 -2.59
N ASN A 716 11.36 -32.93 -1.85
CA ASN A 716 12.32 -31.94 -1.35
C ASN A 716 12.92 -32.27 0.04
N GLY A 717 12.65 -33.47 0.56
CA GLY A 717 13.11 -33.92 1.87
C GLY A 717 12.50 -33.12 3.03
N ILE A 718 11.26 -32.64 2.85
CA ILE A 718 10.45 -31.97 3.86
C ILE A 718 9.33 -32.94 4.28
N ILE A 719 9.01 -32.95 5.58
CA ILE A 719 7.96 -33.82 6.13
C ILE A 719 6.59 -33.31 5.62
N PRO A 720 5.73 -34.18 5.05
CA PRO A 720 4.40 -33.80 4.61
C PRO A 720 3.57 -33.34 5.82
N HIS A 721 2.90 -32.19 5.68
CA HIS A 721 2.14 -31.58 6.78
C HIS A 721 0.64 -31.54 6.47
N PHE A 722 0.25 -31.48 5.20
CA PHE A 722 -1.16 -31.36 4.82
C PHE A 722 -1.97 -32.60 5.21
N LEU A 723 -1.34 -33.78 5.21
CA LEU A 723 -1.94 -35.02 5.72
C LEU A 723 -2.48 -34.92 7.15
N HIS A 724 -1.91 -34.05 7.99
CA HIS A 724 -2.30 -33.89 9.38
C HIS A 724 -3.35 -32.79 9.60
N LEU A 725 -3.64 -32.00 8.57
CA LEU A 725 -4.58 -30.88 8.63
C LEU A 725 -5.99 -31.32 8.22
N ASN A 726 -7.01 -30.67 8.78
CA ASN A 726 -8.39 -30.85 8.31
C ASN A 726 -8.64 -30.10 6.98
N GLU A 727 -9.76 -30.36 6.29
CA GLU A 727 -10.03 -29.78 4.96
C GLU A 727 -10.05 -28.24 4.96
N ALA A 728 -10.59 -27.60 6.01
CA ALA A 728 -10.62 -26.14 6.12
C ALA A 728 -9.21 -25.54 6.33
N GLU A 729 -8.36 -26.20 7.13
CA GLU A 729 -6.96 -25.82 7.31
C GLU A 729 -6.15 -26.05 6.03
N GLN A 730 -6.39 -27.17 5.34
CA GLN A 730 -5.77 -27.47 4.05
C GLN A 730 -6.13 -26.44 2.97
N LEU A 731 -7.36 -25.91 2.99
CA LEU A 731 -7.80 -24.85 2.09
C LEU A 731 -6.92 -23.60 2.28
N VAL A 732 -6.87 -23.09 3.51
CA VAL A 732 -6.15 -21.85 3.88
C VAL A 732 -4.64 -21.99 3.69
N VAL A 733 -4.04 -23.00 4.32
CA VAL A 733 -2.59 -23.23 4.26
C VAL A 733 -2.16 -23.51 2.82
N GLY A 734 -2.97 -24.23 2.04
CA GLY A 734 -2.68 -24.52 0.65
C GLY A 734 -2.75 -23.28 -0.24
N ASN A 735 -3.73 -22.39 -0.02
CA ASN A 735 -3.83 -21.12 -0.74
C ASN A 735 -2.61 -20.22 -0.43
N GLN A 736 -2.22 -20.10 0.84
CA GLN A 736 -1.04 -19.35 1.25
C GLN A 736 0.25 -19.91 0.65
N MET A 737 0.41 -21.23 0.64
CA MET A 737 1.59 -21.88 0.07
C MET A 737 1.69 -21.64 -1.43
N THR A 738 0.57 -21.74 -2.17
CA THR A 738 0.53 -21.41 -3.60
C THR A 738 0.83 -19.93 -3.87
N GLN A 739 0.29 -19.01 -3.08
CA GLN A 739 0.58 -17.58 -3.19
C GLN A 739 2.07 -17.28 -2.91
N LEU A 740 2.66 -17.92 -1.91
CA LEU A 740 4.08 -17.79 -1.61
C LEU A 740 4.92 -18.28 -2.81
N MET A 741 4.59 -19.43 -3.39
CA MET A 741 5.26 -19.94 -4.59
C MET A 741 5.13 -19.00 -5.78
N LEU A 742 3.93 -18.45 -6.03
CA LEU A 742 3.68 -17.49 -7.11
C LEU A 742 4.46 -16.19 -6.92
N SER A 743 4.51 -15.66 -5.69
CA SER A 743 5.23 -14.41 -5.39
C SER A 743 6.74 -14.52 -5.66
N ARG A 744 7.32 -15.70 -5.42
CA ARG A 744 8.75 -15.97 -5.60
C ARG A 744 9.09 -16.38 -7.03
N LEU A 745 8.40 -17.38 -7.56
CA LEU A 745 8.71 -18.00 -8.85
C LEU A 745 8.14 -17.19 -10.03
N LYS A 746 7.10 -16.38 -9.81
CA LYS A 746 6.45 -15.49 -10.80
C LYS A 746 5.95 -16.19 -12.08
N SER A 747 5.92 -17.51 -12.10
CA SER A 747 5.51 -18.32 -13.25
C SER A 747 4.84 -19.61 -12.79
N TRP A 748 3.67 -19.89 -13.34
CA TRP A 748 2.96 -21.16 -13.14
C TRP A 748 3.74 -22.35 -13.71
N GLU A 749 4.43 -22.17 -14.84
CA GLU A 749 5.22 -23.24 -15.46
C GLU A 749 6.35 -23.74 -14.52
N LYS A 750 7.00 -22.82 -13.79
CA LYS A 750 8.00 -23.19 -12.78
C LYS A 750 7.39 -23.95 -11.60
N ILE A 751 6.19 -23.55 -11.19
CA ILE A 751 5.44 -24.20 -10.10
C ILE A 751 5.03 -25.61 -10.52
N ASP A 752 4.50 -25.78 -11.72
CA ASP A 752 4.07 -27.07 -12.23
C ASP A 752 5.25 -28.06 -12.28
N ARG A 753 6.40 -27.63 -12.81
CA ARG A 753 7.62 -28.45 -12.80
C ARG A 753 8.12 -28.81 -11.39
N LEU A 754 7.90 -27.93 -10.41
CA LEU A 754 8.21 -28.20 -9.00
C LEU A 754 7.22 -29.22 -8.39
N ILE A 755 5.94 -29.14 -8.74
CA ILE A 755 4.88 -30.05 -8.27
C ILE A 755 5.05 -31.44 -8.90
N ASP A 756 5.33 -31.51 -10.19
CA ASP A 756 5.65 -32.75 -10.91
C ASP A 756 6.97 -33.35 -10.43
N GLY A 757 7.85 -32.51 -9.87
CA GLY A 757 9.13 -32.88 -9.27
C GLY A 757 10.27 -33.04 -10.28
N ASP A 758 10.18 -32.33 -11.40
CA ASP A 758 11.27 -32.13 -12.37
C ASP A 758 12.29 -31.10 -11.86
N LEU A 759 11.88 -30.23 -10.93
CA LEU A 759 12.72 -29.26 -10.23
C LEU A 759 12.61 -29.47 -8.72
N THR A 760 13.70 -29.21 -8.01
CA THR A 760 13.74 -29.14 -6.55
C THR A 760 13.88 -27.71 -6.07
N LEU A 761 13.51 -27.45 -4.81
CA LEU A 761 13.65 -26.14 -4.16
C LEU A 761 15.10 -25.64 -4.09
N ASN A 762 16.09 -26.52 -4.29
CA ASN A 762 17.50 -26.16 -4.32
C ASN A 762 18.00 -25.76 -5.71
N ASP A 763 17.21 -25.99 -6.76
CA ASP A 763 17.60 -25.69 -8.15
C ASP A 763 17.33 -24.23 -8.55
N PHE A 764 16.70 -23.45 -7.67
CA PHE A 764 16.41 -22.02 -7.88
C PHE A 764 17.54 -21.13 -7.35
N GLU A 765 17.81 -20.02 -8.06
CA GLU A 765 18.80 -19.01 -7.66
C GLU A 765 18.46 -18.36 -6.30
N ASP A 766 19.44 -17.78 -5.60
CA ASP A 766 19.26 -17.22 -4.24
C ASP A 766 18.14 -16.17 -4.12
N SER A 767 17.76 -15.51 -5.22
CA SER A 767 16.64 -14.55 -5.24
C SER A 767 15.24 -15.19 -5.36
N GLU A 768 15.16 -16.43 -5.85
CA GLU A 768 13.92 -17.20 -6.05
C GLU A 768 13.77 -18.36 -5.05
N ARG A 769 14.78 -18.58 -4.20
CA ARG A 769 14.84 -19.71 -3.27
C ARG A 769 13.88 -19.55 -2.09
N ILE A 770 12.96 -20.50 -1.95
CA ILE A 770 12.07 -20.59 -0.78
C ILE A 770 12.81 -21.33 0.34
N SER A 771 12.99 -20.68 1.50
CA SER A 771 13.69 -21.30 2.61
C SER A 771 12.84 -22.34 3.33
N LYS A 772 13.49 -23.40 3.85
CA LYS A 772 12.80 -24.42 4.68
C LYS A 772 12.19 -23.83 5.96
N ASN A 773 12.69 -22.69 6.43
CA ASN A 773 12.19 -22.00 7.62
C ASN A 773 10.92 -21.21 7.32
N GLU A 774 10.80 -20.55 6.17
CA GLU A 774 9.56 -19.89 5.74
C GLU A 774 8.42 -20.91 5.58
N LEU A 775 8.69 -22.06 4.96
CA LEU A 775 7.68 -23.14 4.85
C LEU A 775 7.24 -23.63 6.24
N LYS A 776 8.15 -23.77 7.19
CA LYS A 776 7.81 -24.14 8.58
C LYS A 776 6.99 -23.06 9.29
N GLN A 777 7.30 -21.79 9.08
CA GLN A 777 6.54 -20.67 9.66
C GLN A 777 5.10 -20.62 9.13
N LEU A 778 4.89 -20.95 7.85
CA LEU A 778 3.56 -21.00 7.23
C LEU A 778 2.64 -22.01 7.94
N PHE A 779 3.17 -23.17 8.35
CA PHE A 779 2.43 -24.16 9.14
C PHE A 779 2.19 -23.76 10.61
N MET A 780 2.89 -22.76 11.14
CA MET A 780 2.77 -22.32 12.54
C MET A 780 1.83 -21.12 12.74
N GLY A 781 1.38 -20.45 11.67
CA GLY A 781 0.68 -19.17 11.76
C GLY A 781 -0.32 -18.90 10.64
N SER A 782 -1.15 -19.88 10.26
CA SER A 782 -2.11 -19.72 9.17
C SER A 782 -3.28 -18.79 9.54
N THR A 783 -3.28 -17.57 9.01
CA THR A 783 -4.46 -16.68 9.00
C THR A 783 -5.27 -16.84 7.69
N PRO A 784 -6.61 -17.02 7.73
CA PRO A 784 -7.43 -17.14 6.53
C PRO A 784 -7.34 -15.88 5.64
N LEU A 785 -7.50 -16.03 4.33
CA LEU A 785 -7.63 -14.92 3.37
C LEU A 785 -8.99 -14.20 3.49
N LYS A 786 -9.90 -14.62 4.36
CA LYS A 786 -11.22 -13.98 4.52
C LYS A 786 -11.19 -12.69 5.33
N LEU A 787 -11.85 -11.69 4.73
CA LEU A 787 -12.65 -10.59 5.29
C LEU A 787 -11.99 -9.80 6.43
N VAL A 788 -11.31 -8.72 6.04
CA VAL A 788 -11.41 -7.50 6.84
C VAL A 788 -12.89 -7.11 6.84
N GLU A 789 -13.55 -7.25 7.99
CA GLU A 789 -14.91 -6.71 8.22
C GLU A 789 -15.00 -5.23 7.86
#